data_AF-A0A7X7QK39-F1
#
_entry.id   AF-A0A7X7QK39-F1
#
_cell.length_a   1.000
_cell.length_b   1.000
_cell.length_c   1.000
_cell.angle_alpha   90.00
_cell.angle_beta   90.00
_cell.angle_gamma   90.00
#
_symmetry.space_group_name_H-M   'P 1'
#
loop_
_entity.id
_entity.type
_entity.pdbx_description
1 polymer ?
#
loop_
_entity_poly.entity_id
_entity_poly.type
_entity_poly.pdbx_seq_one_letter_code
_entity_poly.pdbx_strand_id
1 'polypeptide(L)'
;MIRLSWLAGCLALCVVCAAAPAEVLLVRQIVSSPAPGLTQSTVDGFLERLSRRLESAGVAAVTRDDRDITPAALAGCRLLVFPYNPAVPEAVLAATEAFVSEGGKVGLFYCSQPRLLALAGVSASRYIGSPELPTIEAVLFRPGLVRQAPDRLLQRSWNIAVPTPAPGAGTTIAATWATAGGADTGLAALTLHPAGFTFGHVYLDEDRSAGEEWLLALVDRYAPGTWAAAVQRHLDAPLDAGDCPDLEALARRARESRRPEALAECLRATELRHQAQALVEAGQLVQARALVMRSRESAEKAYLLSQRSRPGELRGAWIHSAYGIGDWGWERTIQALAEAGFNAIFPNMCWGAVADYPSEVLPVHPDVAVKGDQMALCLAACRKYGVELHVWRVNWNMGHRTPEAIRKAMTAAGRVQVTSKGEPSTFLAPHLEENQTLEREAMLEIVRKYPVDGIHFDYIRYPGDHCDFSDSAREAFSQWHGAVPASWPADCRPGGALRQAYNAWRRSNIDRLVQAVGTEAHRLRPAVRVSAAVFGAWDGTRESIAQDPVAWIRQGWIDFVCPMNYTPSNDYLERLLDLQTDLTEARLPIYCGIGSYQHASPSRTAAQIDLARRLGADGFICFAHTETFAKRTLPALALGSTREPAGTVLPHHPRHRLAFTASPPDPDIEDHYPLRRRLTVTAQLPGQPTEFAPEVTLLRDGYPFIAGNAFEVERRPDGVHCELRPREPGRYQIEIGGSVRLTRQGTHEPLLSRSPVLRVLSEDEAAEALRRTGPPIFAGRRGARVGVWMQKGFGAESIYQALKDQPGLDVAPLYNLKADSLSACHVVVLPQPRTGLRHLQSEAAWEPLRQYVRRGGGLMTTHALVGIRGFPAPFSEVAAGTDASEVVAWRVRTRTAATRAVPNGLHTSSFTDCITLTPGNAGTVLLETAEGRPVAVQGQVGRGRYVACGLGLGIGKGDVDVSIAEPETRFLVGAVEWLAGRHRRR
;
A
#
# COMPACT_ATOMS: atom_id res chain seq x y z
N MET A 1 -20.25 43.09 -12.64
CA MET A 1 -20.10 43.17 -11.17
C MET A 1 -19.92 41.77 -10.60
N ILE A 2 -18.91 41.08 -11.11
CA ILE A 2 -18.52 39.70 -10.83
C ILE A 2 -17.01 39.82 -10.60
N ARG A 3 -16.60 40.05 -9.36
CA ARG A 3 -15.22 40.15 -8.85
C ARG A 3 -15.29 40.68 -7.41
N LEU A 4 -15.72 39.86 -6.44
CA LEU A 4 -15.47 40.13 -5.01
C LEU A 4 -15.78 38.97 -4.03
N SER A 5 -16.23 37.79 -4.49
CA SER A 5 -16.59 36.67 -3.60
C SER A 5 -15.59 35.50 -3.56
N TRP A 6 -14.40 35.63 -4.16
CA TRP A 6 -13.37 34.57 -4.20
C TRP A 6 -12.22 34.74 -3.18
N LEU A 7 -12.34 35.69 -2.24
CA LEU A 7 -11.26 36.02 -1.29
C LEU A 7 -11.56 35.65 0.18
N ALA A 8 -12.65 34.92 0.46
CA ALA A 8 -12.98 34.45 1.81
C ALA A 8 -12.73 32.94 2.05
N GLY A 9 -12.33 32.17 1.02
CA GLY A 9 -12.20 30.70 1.09
C GLY A 9 -10.77 30.15 1.21
N CYS A 10 -9.72 30.98 1.18
CA CYS A 10 -8.32 30.49 1.11
C CYS A 10 -7.35 31.12 2.11
N LEU A 11 -7.85 31.70 3.21
CA LEU A 11 -7.02 32.34 4.25
C LEU A 11 -7.11 31.66 5.63
N ALA A 12 -7.55 30.40 5.68
CA ALA A 12 -7.67 29.62 6.92
C ALA A 12 -6.67 28.46 7.07
N LEU A 13 -5.63 28.37 6.26
CA LEU A 13 -4.57 27.38 6.43
C LEU A 13 -3.20 28.06 6.41
N CYS A 14 -2.37 27.70 7.40
CA CYS A 14 -1.04 28.25 7.71
C CYS A 14 -0.99 29.48 8.63
N VAL A 15 -1.81 29.49 9.68
CA VAL A 15 -1.26 29.85 10.99
C VAL A 15 -0.46 28.64 11.46
N VAL A 16 0.77 28.84 11.90
CA VAL A 16 1.55 27.85 12.65
C VAL A 16 0.70 27.44 13.84
N CYS A 17 -0.06 26.35 13.70
CA CYS A 17 -0.66 25.69 14.86
C CYS A 17 0.51 25.15 15.68
N ALA A 18 0.96 25.92 16.66
CA ALA A 18 1.33 25.30 17.92
C ALA A 18 0.20 24.30 18.21
N ALA A 19 0.50 23.00 18.17
CA ALA A 19 -0.50 21.96 18.33
C ALA A 19 -1.36 22.33 19.53
N ALA A 20 -2.66 22.59 19.31
CA ALA A 20 -3.57 22.79 20.41
C ALA A 20 -3.41 21.56 21.34
N PRO A 21 -3.23 21.76 22.65
CA PRO A 21 -3.00 20.64 23.54
C PRO A 21 -4.16 19.65 23.42
N ALA A 22 -3.83 18.36 23.30
CA ALA A 22 -4.84 17.32 23.11
C ALA A 22 -5.66 17.15 24.39
N GLU A 23 -6.99 17.21 24.30
CA GLU A 23 -7.87 17.05 25.46
C GLU A 23 -7.81 15.62 26.04
N VAL A 24 -7.45 14.62 25.23
CA VAL A 24 -7.34 13.21 25.62
C VAL A 24 -5.95 12.66 25.26
N LEU A 25 -5.27 12.08 26.23
CA LEU A 25 -3.95 11.49 26.07
C LEU A 25 -3.97 10.00 26.41
N LEU A 26 -3.41 9.16 25.54
CA LEU A 26 -3.21 7.72 25.77
C LEU A 26 -1.76 7.45 26.17
N VAL A 27 -1.54 6.76 27.29
CA VAL A 27 -0.20 6.43 27.79
C VAL A 27 0.24 5.08 27.23
N ARG A 28 1.26 5.09 26.36
CA ARG A 28 1.93 3.88 25.86
C ARG A 28 3.05 3.49 26.83
N GLN A 29 2.94 2.33 27.46
CA GLN A 29 4.01 1.85 28.33
C GLN A 29 5.22 1.38 27.51
N ILE A 30 6.43 1.77 27.91
CA ILE A 30 7.68 1.21 27.37
C ILE A 30 8.14 0.07 28.28
N VAL A 31 8.11 -1.15 27.75
CA VAL A 31 8.49 -2.35 28.49
C VAL A 31 10.02 -2.42 28.59
N SER A 32 10.56 -2.04 29.74
CA SER A 32 12.01 -2.00 30.02
C SER A 32 12.59 -3.30 30.60
N SER A 33 11.73 -4.20 31.11
CA SER A 33 12.11 -5.56 31.52
C SER A 33 10.92 -6.51 31.31
N PRO A 34 10.99 -7.50 30.41
CA PRO A 34 9.85 -8.34 30.08
C PRO A 34 9.56 -9.31 31.23
N ALA A 35 8.43 -9.13 31.90
CA ALA A 35 7.82 -10.21 32.68
C ALA A 35 7.42 -11.35 31.72
N PRO A 36 7.39 -12.62 32.18
CA PRO A 36 6.96 -13.74 31.34
C PRO A 36 5.58 -13.47 30.71
N GLY A 37 5.52 -13.40 29.37
CA GLY A 37 4.28 -13.16 28.62
C GLY A 37 3.93 -11.70 28.32
N LEU A 38 4.64 -10.71 28.88
CA LEU A 38 4.43 -9.29 28.58
C LEU A 38 5.48 -8.79 27.57
N THR A 39 5.05 -8.55 26.33
CA THR A 39 5.87 -7.97 25.27
C THR A 39 5.41 -6.56 24.92
N GLN A 40 6.28 -5.74 24.32
CA GLN A 40 5.88 -4.42 23.80
C GLN A 40 4.73 -4.55 22.79
N SER A 41 4.76 -5.58 21.93
CA SER A 41 3.69 -5.86 20.97
C SER A 41 2.34 -6.15 21.64
N THR A 42 2.34 -6.78 22.81
CA THR A 42 1.11 -7.05 23.57
C THR A 42 0.49 -5.75 24.07
N VAL A 43 1.30 -4.85 24.67
CA VAL A 43 0.85 -3.53 25.15
C VAL A 43 0.35 -2.67 23.99
N ASP A 44 1.13 -2.60 22.92
CA ASP A 44 0.80 -1.83 21.71
C ASP A 44 -0.51 -2.34 21.09
N GLY A 45 -0.73 -3.66 21.06
CA GLY A 45 -1.97 -4.24 20.54
C GLY A 45 -3.23 -3.80 21.28
N PHE A 46 -3.20 -3.63 22.60
CA PHE A 46 -4.36 -3.12 23.36
C PHE A 46 -4.54 -1.61 23.19
N LEU A 47 -3.45 -0.85 23.19
CA LEU A 47 -3.46 0.58 22.90
C LEU A 47 -4.06 0.86 21.50
N GLU A 48 -3.63 0.11 20.49
CA GLU A 48 -4.10 0.26 19.11
C GLU A 48 -5.60 -0.02 18.96
N ARG A 49 -6.13 -1.04 19.66
CA ARG A 49 -7.57 -1.33 19.65
C ARG A 49 -8.38 -0.16 20.23
N LEU A 50 -7.96 0.35 21.38
CA LEU A 50 -8.62 1.50 22.03
C LEU A 50 -8.51 2.76 21.18
N SER A 51 -7.29 3.09 20.72
CA SER A 51 -7.02 4.26 19.88
C SER A 51 -7.85 4.25 18.60
N ARG A 52 -7.90 3.09 17.90
CA ARG A 52 -8.71 2.91 16.68
C ARG A 52 -10.20 3.13 16.92
N ARG A 53 -10.75 2.69 18.06
CA ARG A 53 -12.16 2.95 18.37
C ARG A 53 -12.44 4.39 18.74
N LEU A 54 -11.56 5.02 19.51
CA LEU A 54 -11.67 6.44 19.82
C LEU A 54 -11.65 7.28 18.53
N GLU A 55 -10.73 6.99 17.61
CA GLU A 55 -10.66 7.65 16.31
C GLU A 55 -11.93 7.43 15.49
N SER A 56 -12.41 6.19 15.39
CA SER A 56 -13.66 5.82 14.70
C SER A 56 -14.90 6.49 15.32
N ALA A 57 -14.90 6.67 16.64
CA ALA A 57 -15.94 7.41 17.36
C ALA A 57 -15.88 8.92 17.10
N GLY A 58 -14.78 9.45 16.56
CA GLY A 58 -14.55 10.87 16.37
C GLY A 58 -13.91 11.55 17.59
N VAL A 59 -13.13 10.84 18.41
CA VAL A 59 -12.36 11.41 19.52
C VAL A 59 -10.93 11.68 19.07
N ALA A 60 -10.42 12.89 19.35
CA ALA A 60 -9.04 13.26 19.05
C ALA A 60 -8.17 12.91 20.25
N ALA A 61 -7.58 11.71 20.22
CA ALA A 61 -6.67 11.23 21.26
C ALA A 61 -5.23 11.22 20.75
N VAL A 62 -4.28 11.65 21.59
CA VAL A 62 -2.84 11.61 21.28
C VAL A 62 -2.16 10.56 22.13
N THR A 63 -1.36 9.70 21.50
CA THR A 63 -0.53 8.72 22.20
C THR A 63 0.82 9.33 22.59
N ARG A 64 1.26 9.12 23.84
CA ARG A 64 2.62 9.41 24.30
C ARG A 64 3.22 8.21 25.02
N ASP A 65 4.53 8.02 24.86
CA ASP A 65 5.26 7.03 25.65
C ASP A 65 5.31 7.47 27.11
N ASP A 66 5.26 6.51 28.04
CA ASP A 66 5.29 6.74 29.48
C ASP A 66 6.49 7.59 29.93
N ARG A 67 7.63 7.43 29.28
CA ARG A 67 8.87 8.20 29.50
C ARG A 67 8.73 9.70 29.24
N ASP A 68 7.77 10.06 28.39
CA ASP A 68 7.52 11.45 27.98
C ASP A 68 6.38 12.09 28.79
N ILE A 69 5.76 11.36 29.72
CA ILE A 69 4.71 11.89 30.59
C ILE A 69 5.34 12.79 31.66
N THR A 70 5.30 14.09 31.37
CA THR A 70 5.80 15.17 32.23
C THR A 70 4.69 16.20 32.44
N PRO A 71 4.78 17.07 33.47
CA PRO A 71 3.80 18.17 33.64
C PRO A 71 3.62 19.02 32.39
N ALA A 72 4.72 19.29 31.66
CA ALA A 72 4.67 20.01 30.38
C ALA A 72 3.92 19.23 29.29
N ALA A 73 4.09 17.91 29.24
CA ALA A 73 3.37 17.05 28.28
C ALA A 73 1.87 16.90 28.61
N LEU A 74 1.50 17.10 29.87
CA LEU A 74 0.11 17.08 30.34
C LEU A 74 -0.58 18.45 30.27
N ALA A 75 0.13 19.51 29.85
CA ALA A 75 -0.44 20.83 29.68
C ALA A 75 -1.62 20.79 28.69
N GLY A 76 -2.81 21.20 29.16
CA GLY A 76 -4.06 21.21 28.39
C GLY A 76 -4.70 19.82 28.15
N CYS A 77 -4.12 18.74 28.70
CA CYS A 77 -4.79 17.46 28.81
C CYS A 77 -5.98 17.57 29.78
N ARG A 78 -7.11 16.95 29.46
CA ARG A 78 -8.28 16.85 30.36
C ARG A 78 -8.46 15.43 30.88
N LEU A 79 -8.17 14.44 30.05
CA LEU A 79 -8.27 13.03 30.38
C LEU A 79 -6.99 12.27 29.98
N LEU A 80 -6.30 11.72 30.98
CA LEU A 80 -5.15 10.84 30.84
C LEU A 80 -5.59 9.37 30.95
N VAL A 81 -5.46 8.60 29.87
CA VAL A 81 -5.93 7.21 29.80
C VAL A 81 -4.75 6.25 29.80
N PHE A 82 -4.84 5.22 30.62
CA PHE A 82 -3.91 4.09 30.72
C PHE A 82 -4.58 2.84 30.11
N PRO A 83 -4.32 2.52 28.82
CA PRO A 83 -5.02 1.45 28.10
C PRO A 83 -4.65 0.04 28.56
N TYR A 84 -3.39 -0.15 28.96
CA TYR A 84 -2.88 -1.31 29.66
C TYR A 84 -1.44 -1.00 30.12
N ASN A 85 -1.29 -0.60 31.38
CA ASN A 85 -0.01 -0.13 31.91
C ASN A 85 0.33 -0.88 33.21
N PRO A 86 0.70 -2.17 33.14
CA PRO A 86 0.96 -3.00 34.33
C PRO A 86 2.20 -2.56 35.13
N ALA A 87 3.12 -1.78 34.55
CA ALA A 87 4.32 -1.29 35.21
C ALA A 87 4.51 0.20 34.91
N VAL A 88 3.99 1.05 35.80
CA VAL A 88 4.04 2.51 35.66
C VAL A 88 5.27 3.06 36.40
N PRO A 89 6.18 3.80 35.72
CA PRO A 89 7.35 4.38 36.37
C PRO A 89 6.98 5.41 37.46
N GLU A 90 7.83 5.54 38.49
CA GLU A 90 7.60 6.45 39.61
C GLU A 90 7.39 7.91 39.18
N ALA A 91 8.19 8.39 38.22
CA ALA A 91 8.04 9.73 37.68
C ALA A 91 6.66 9.96 37.02
N VAL A 92 6.11 8.93 36.37
CA VAL A 92 4.79 8.98 35.72
C VAL A 92 3.68 8.97 36.77
N LEU A 93 3.84 8.20 37.85
CA LEU A 93 2.91 8.24 38.99
C LEU A 93 2.85 9.63 39.61
N ALA A 94 4.01 10.21 39.92
CA ALA A 94 4.10 11.56 40.50
C ALA A 94 3.49 12.62 39.56
N ALA A 95 3.77 12.55 38.26
CA ALA A 95 3.19 13.46 37.27
C ALA A 95 1.66 13.29 37.16
N THR A 96 1.16 12.06 37.24
CA THR A 96 -0.28 11.76 37.19
C THR A 96 -1.00 12.24 38.44
N GLU A 97 -0.41 12.07 39.62
CA GLU A 97 -0.95 12.58 40.88
C GLU A 97 -1.04 14.12 40.88
N ALA A 98 0.02 14.79 40.43
CA ALA A 98 0.03 16.23 40.26
C ALA A 98 -1.08 16.68 39.28
N PHE A 99 -1.16 16.03 38.12
CA PHE A 99 -2.19 16.30 37.12
C PHE A 99 -3.63 16.16 37.66
N VAL A 100 -3.91 15.09 38.41
CA VAL A 100 -5.23 14.90 39.03
C VAL A 100 -5.49 15.94 40.12
N SER A 101 -4.47 16.32 40.90
CA SER A 101 -4.58 17.38 41.93
C SER A 101 -4.92 18.75 41.34
N GLU A 102 -4.49 19.01 40.10
CA GLU A 102 -4.81 20.22 39.32
C GLU A 102 -6.16 20.13 38.58
N GLY A 103 -6.93 19.05 38.79
CA GLY A 103 -8.28 18.86 38.26
C GLY A 103 -8.36 17.94 37.03
N GLY A 104 -7.22 17.43 36.56
CA GLY A 104 -7.14 16.42 35.50
C GLY A 104 -7.86 15.11 35.86
N LYS A 105 -8.26 14.34 34.83
CA LYS A 105 -9.01 13.10 34.99
C LYS A 105 -8.22 11.89 34.51
N VAL A 106 -8.42 10.74 35.14
CA VAL A 106 -7.76 9.48 34.75
C VAL A 106 -8.74 8.42 34.25
N GLY A 107 -8.36 7.70 33.20
CA GLY A 107 -9.08 6.51 32.72
C GLY A 107 -8.19 5.28 32.85
N LEU A 108 -8.62 4.28 33.62
CA LEU A 108 -7.78 3.13 33.95
C LEU A 108 -8.38 1.85 33.35
N PHE A 109 -7.69 1.23 32.40
CA PHE A 109 -8.06 -0.08 31.88
C PHE A 109 -7.15 -1.14 32.49
N TYR A 110 -7.76 -2.17 33.09
CA TYR A 110 -7.05 -3.31 33.67
C TYR A 110 -5.86 -2.94 34.56
N CYS A 111 -6.10 -2.01 35.49
CA CYS A 111 -5.07 -1.45 36.36
C CYS A 111 -5.01 -2.18 37.70
N SER A 112 -3.79 -2.49 38.15
CA SER A 112 -3.49 -3.05 39.47
C SER A 112 -2.63 -2.13 40.35
N GLN A 113 -2.25 -0.95 39.85
CA GLN A 113 -1.33 -0.07 40.55
C GLN A 113 -2.06 0.76 41.63
N PRO A 114 -1.79 0.55 42.94
CA PRO A 114 -2.63 1.10 44.01
C PRO A 114 -2.75 2.62 44.01
N ARG A 115 -1.68 3.34 43.66
CA ARG A 115 -1.68 4.81 43.58
C ARG A 115 -2.62 5.33 42.51
N LEU A 116 -2.63 4.73 41.32
CA LEU A 116 -3.56 5.10 40.26
C LEU A 116 -5.01 4.74 40.61
N LEU A 117 -5.22 3.54 41.18
CA LEU A 117 -6.55 3.12 41.63
C LEU A 117 -7.12 4.08 42.69
N ALA A 118 -6.29 4.54 43.63
CA ALA A 118 -6.68 5.51 44.65
C ALA A 118 -7.15 6.84 44.04
N LEU A 119 -6.50 7.34 42.99
CA LEU A 119 -6.94 8.55 42.26
C LEU A 119 -8.34 8.39 41.67
N ALA A 120 -8.70 7.18 41.22
CA ALA A 120 -10.03 6.84 40.72
C ALA A 120 -10.99 6.32 41.82
N GLY A 121 -10.67 6.52 43.10
CA GLY A 121 -11.53 6.15 44.22
C GLY A 121 -11.76 4.65 44.36
N VAL A 122 -10.78 3.83 43.96
CA VAL A 122 -10.79 2.35 44.06
C VAL A 122 -9.73 1.93 45.07
N SER A 123 -10.11 1.14 46.09
CA SER A 123 -9.20 0.72 47.16
C SER A 123 -8.33 -0.48 46.76
N ALA A 124 -8.87 -1.37 45.94
CA ALA A 124 -8.18 -2.54 45.40
C ALA A 124 -8.87 -3.01 44.11
N SER A 125 -8.15 -3.77 43.30
CA SER A 125 -8.70 -4.46 42.14
C SER A 125 -8.43 -5.95 42.27
N ARG A 126 -9.48 -6.77 42.40
CA ARG A 126 -9.36 -8.22 42.61
C ARG A 126 -9.28 -8.94 41.28
N TYR A 127 -8.13 -9.53 40.98
CA TYR A 127 -7.96 -10.40 39.81
C TYR A 127 -8.77 -11.69 39.96
N ILE A 128 -9.45 -12.09 38.89
CA ILE A 128 -10.15 -13.37 38.73
C ILE A 128 -9.76 -13.95 37.37
N GLY A 129 -9.08 -15.09 37.38
CA GLY A 129 -8.72 -15.84 36.17
C GLY A 129 -9.57 -17.10 35.98
N SER A 130 -9.29 -17.85 34.92
CA SER A 130 -9.77 -19.24 34.81
C SER A 130 -9.11 -20.09 35.90
N PRO A 131 -9.82 -20.98 36.65
CA PRO A 131 -11.18 -21.50 36.48
C PRO A 131 -12.28 -20.84 37.32
N GLU A 132 -11.96 -19.81 38.12
CA GLU A 132 -12.91 -19.15 39.03
C GLU A 132 -13.88 -18.17 38.32
N LEU A 133 -13.52 -17.76 37.10
CA LEU A 133 -14.31 -16.83 36.29
C LEU A 133 -15.46 -17.57 35.57
N PRO A 134 -16.75 -17.21 35.82
CA PRO A 134 -17.84 -17.69 34.96
C PRO A 134 -17.62 -17.23 33.51
N THR A 135 -18.17 -17.95 32.53
CA THR A 135 -18.03 -17.58 31.11
C THR A 135 -18.64 -16.19 30.84
N ILE A 136 -17.80 -15.17 30.80
CA ILE A 136 -18.18 -13.77 30.53
C ILE A 136 -18.33 -13.56 29.03
N GLU A 137 -19.41 -12.89 28.64
CA GLU A 137 -19.64 -12.50 27.24
C GLU A 137 -19.84 -10.98 27.06
N ALA A 138 -20.29 -10.27 28.09
CA ALA A 138 -20.68 -8.87 27.94
C ALA A 138 -20.48 -8.03 29.21
N VAL A 139 -20.61 -6.73 29.02
CA VAL A 139 -20.73 -5.71 30.07
C VAL A 139 -22.14 -5.12 29.98
N LEU A 140 -22.84 -5.01 31.12
CA LEU A 140 -24.16 -4.40 31.26
C LEU A 140 -24.02 -3.03 31.93
N PHE A 141 -24.41 -1.97 31.24
CA PHE A 141 -24.36 -0.61 31.78
C PHE A 141 -25.61 -0.31 32.60
N ARG A 142 -25.42 0.40 33.72
CA ARG A 142 -26.53 0.88 34.53
C ARG A 142 -27.14 2.13 33.90
N PRO A 143 -28.46 2.17 33.67
CA PRO A 143 -29.13 3.32 33.05
C PRO A 143 -28.86 4.63 33.80
N GLY A 144 -28.58 5.69 33.04
CA GLY A 144 -28.45 7.06 33.55
C GLY A 144 -27.11 7.42 34.22
N LEU A 145 -26.21 6.45 34.49
CA LEU A 145 -24.91 6.75 35.12
C LEU A 145 -23.87 7.28 34.14
N VAL A 146 -23.83 6.73 32.93
CA VAL A 146 -23.07 7.28 31.79
C VAL A 146 -24.11 7.70 30.75
N ARG A 147 -24.31 9.02 30.61
CA ARG A 147 -25.30 9.55 29.67
C ARG A 147 -24.94 9.05 28.25
N GLN A 148 -25.90 8.48 27.54
CA GLN A 148 -25.73 8.01 26.14
C GLN A 148 -24.86 6.75 25.96
N ALA A 149 -24.49 6.05 27.04
CA ALA A 149 -23.89 4.72 26.93
C ALA A 149 -24.93 3.67 26.47
N PRO A 150 -24.50 2.63 25.74
CA PRO A 150 -25.37 1.51 25.36
C PRO A 150 -25.75 0.68 26.58
N ASP A 151 -26.86 -0.07 26.52
CA ASP A 151 -27.28 -0.95 27.62
C ASP A 151 -26.33 -2.16 27.80
N ARG A 152 -25.73 -2.62 26.70
CA ARG A 152 -24.86 -3.80 26.65
C ARG A 152 -23.70 -3.58 25.69
N LEU A 153 -22.53 -4.10 26.05
CA LEU A 153 -21.31 -4.17 25.22
C LEU A 153 -20.80 -5.61 25.20
N LEU A 154 -20.64 -6.22 24.03
CA LEU A 154 -19.99 -7.54 23.97
C LEU A 154 -18.50 -7.41 24.31
N GLN A 155 -18.05 -8.22 25.27
CA GLN A 155 -16.66 -8.33 25.67
C GLN A 155 -16.40 -9.67 26.38
N ARG A 156 -15.89 -10.65 25.62
CA ARG A 156 -15.53 -12.00 26.07
C ARG A 156 -14.16 -11.98 26.73
N SER A 157 -14.16 -11.79 28.04
CA SER A 157 -12.93 -11.70 28.84
C SER A 157 -12.61 -13.05 29.50
N TRP A 158 -11.38 -13.52 29.35
CA TRP A 158 -10.90 -14.79 29.95
C TRP A 158 -10.27 -14.61 31.34
N ASN A 159 -10.07 -13.36 31.75
CA ASN A 159 -9.77 -12.91 33.10
C ASN A 159 -10.37 -11.51 33.29
N ILE A 160 -10.56 -11.08 34.54
CA ILE A 160 -11.02 -9.73 34.88
C ILE A 160 -10.33 -9.25 36.17
N ALA A 161 -10.24 -7.94 36.33
CA ALA A 161 -9.84 -7.28 37.56
C ALA A 161 -11.04 -6.49 38.08
N VAL A 162 -11.65 -6.96 39.17
CA VAL A 162 -12.87 -6.37 39.73
C VAL A 162 -12.51 -5.19 40.65
N PRO A 163 -12.79 -3.94 40.26
CA PRO A 163 -12.48 -2.78 41.09
C PRO A 163 -13.42 -2.71 42.29
N THR A 164 -12.85 -2.54 43.49
CA THR A 164 -13.59 -2.32 44.73
C THR A 164 -13.62 -0.83 45.06
N PRO A 165 -14.79 -0.15 45.01
CA PRO A 165 -14.93 1.23 45.44
C PRO A 165 -14.38 1.46 46.85
N ALA A 166 -13.59 2.51 47.04
CA ALA A 166 -13.13 2.90 48.37
C ALA A 166 -14.32 3.44 49.22
N PRO A 167 -14.48 3.03 50.48
CA PRO A 167 -15.56 3.52 51.34
C PRO A 167 -15.55 5.05 51.44
N GLY A 168 -16.70 5.69 51.19
CA GLY A 168 -16.84 7.14 51.28
C GLY A 168 -16.20 7.96 50.14
N ALA A 169 -15.57 7.32 49.15
CA ALA A 169 -14.91 8.03 48.05
C ALA A 169 -15.86 8.59 46.96
N GLY A 170 -17.17 8.33 47.06
CA GLY A 170 -18.14 8.75 46.04
C GLY A 170 -18.06 7.96 44.72
N THR A 171 -17.36 6.83 44.71
CA THR A 171 -17.22 5.95 43.55
C THR A 171 -18.47 5.10 43.34
N THR A 172 -19.02 5.09 42.12
CA THR A 172 -20.22 4.33 41.76
C THR A 172 -19.90 3.23 40.76
N ILE A 173 -20.47 2.03 40.95
CA ILE A 173 -20.41 0.96 39.94
C ILE A 173 -21.37 1.33 38.79
N ALA A 174 -20.83 1.59 37.61
CA ALA A 174 -21.58 2.00 36.43
C ALA A 174 -21.88 0.86 35.45
N ALA A 175 -21.13 -0.24 35.53
CA ALA A 175 -21.43 -1.44 34.75
C ALA A 175 -20.99 -2.72 35.46
N THR A 176 -21.64 -3.83 35.16
CA THR A 176 -21.34 -5.17 35.68
C THR A 176 -21.06 -6.16 34.54
N TRP A 177 -20.34 -7.24 34.85
CA TRP A 177 -20.09 -8.31 33.89
C TRP A 177 -21.32 -9.22 33.73
N ALA A 178 -21.57 -9.70 32.52
CA ALA A 178 -22.63 -10.65 32.20
C ALA A 178 -22.09 -11.93 31.57
N THR A 179 -22.77 -13.04 31.90
CA THR A 179 -22.51 -14.36 31.34
C THR A 179 -23.02 -14.52 29.91
N ALA A 180 -22.63 -15.60 29.23
CA ALA A 180 -23.15 -15.97 27.90
C ALA A 180 -24.68 -16.13 27.83
N GLY A 181 -25.33 -16.47 28.95
CA GLY A 181 -26.80 -16.52 29.05
C GLY A 181 -27.45 -15.15 29.26
N GLY A 182 -26.67 -14.07 29.32
CA GLY A 182 -27.13 -12.71 29.60
C GLY A 182 -27.36 -12.40 31.09
N ALA A 183 -27.12 -13.35 31.99
CA ALA A 183 -27.27 -13.12 33.43
C ALA A 183 -26.15 -12.20 33.96
N ASP A 184 -26.54 -11.18 34.73
CA ASP A 184 -25.63 -10.30 35.46
C ASP A 184 -24.90 -11.09 36.56
N THR A 185 -23.58 -10.97 36.60
CA THR A 185 -22.73 -11.64 37.59
C THR A 185 -22.62 -10.88 38.92
N GLY A 186 -23.05 -9.61 38.94
CA GLY A 186 -22.84 -8.68 40.05
C GLY A 186 -21.38 -8.20 40.21
N LEU A 187 -20.45 -8.70 39.40
CA LEU A 187 -19.04 -8.29 39.43
C LEU A 187 -18.90 -6.94 38.71
N ALA A 188 -18.28 -5.96 39.36
CA ALA A 188 -18.07 -4.64 38.78
C ALA A 188 -17.16 -4.72 37.53
N ALA A 189 -17.63 -4.14 36.43
CA ALA A 189 -16.90 -4.01 35.17
C ALA A 189 -16.39 -2.57 34.97
N LEU A 190 -17.19 -1.57 35.33
CA LEU A 190 -16.83 -0.15 35.23
C LEU A 190 -17.21 0.58 36.52
N THR A 191 -16.29 1.37 37.07
CA THR A 191 -16.56 2.32 38.16
C THR A 191 -16.33 3.76 37.73
N LEU A 192 -17.11 4.68 38.29
CA LEU A 192 -17.01 6.12 38.06
C LEU A 192 -16.72 6.86 39.36
N HIS A 193 -15.73 7.74 39.32
CA HIS A 193 -15.33 8.66 40.38
C HIS A 193 -15.21 10.09 39.79
N PRO A 194 -15.37 11.18 40.56
CA PRO A 194 -15.20 12.54 40.05
C PRO A 194 -13.83 12.85 39.44
N ALA A 195 -12.78 12.11 39.82
CA ALA A 195 -11.43 12.25 39.28
C ALA A 195 -11.08 11.21 38.19
N GLY A 196 -11.97 10.26 37.86
CA GLY A 196 -11.66 9.27 36.83
C GLY A 196 -12.56 8.03 36.83
N PHE A 197 -12.23 7.06 35.99
CA PHE A 197 -12.93 5.77 35.91
C PHE A 197 -11.96 4.59 35.91
N THR A 198 -12.46 3.41 36.31
CA THR A 198 -11.71 2.15 36.22
C THR A 198 -12.55 1.10 35.48
N PHE A 199 -12.00 0.55 34.41
CA PHE A 199 -12.57 -0.57 33.66
C PHE A 199 -11.78 -1.85 33.94
N GLY A 200 -12.51 -2.91 34.27
CA GLY A 200 -11.95 -4.13 34.88
C GLY A 200 -11.19 -5.05 33.92
N HIS A 201 -11.03 -4.69 32.65
CA HIS A 201 -10.22 -5.45 31.69
C HIS A 201 -9.62 -4.53 30.64
N VAL A 202 -8.78 -5.06 29.76
CA VAL A 202 -8.35 -4.33 28.57
C VAL A 202 -9.50 -4.24 27.57
N TYR A 203 -9.51 -3.22 26.73
CA TYR A 203 -10.55 -3.08 25.71
C TYR A 203 -10.29 -4.02 24.52
N LEU A 204 -11.24 -4.92 24.22
CA LEU A 204 -11.04 -5.98 23.23
C LEU A 204 -11.52 -5.67 21.81
N ASP A 205 -12.32 -4.61 21.63
CA ASP A 205 -12.92 -4.19 20.34
C ASP A 205 -13.81 -5.28 19.67
N GLU A 206 -14.60 -6.01 20.48
CA GLU A 206 -15.47 -7.10 19.98
C GLU A 206 -16.85 -6.62 19.52
N ASP A 207 -17.30 -5.45 20.00
CA ASP A 207 -18.54 -4.80 19.57
C ASP A 207 -18.22 -3.35 19.18
N ARG A 208 -18.16 -3.11 17.86
CA ARG A 208 -17.72 -1.82 17.33
C ARG A 208 -18.73 -0.70 17.58
N SER A 209 -20.02 -0.99 17.45
CA SER A 209 -21.06 0.05 17.55
C SER A 209 -21.24 0.47 19.00
N ALA A 210 -21.51 -0.49 19.89
CA ALA A 210 -21.59 -0.21 21.32
C ALA A 210 -20.27 0.33 21.85
N GLY A 211 -19.15 -0.19 21.33
CA GLY A 211 -17.77 0.25 21.56
C GLY A 211 -17.56 1.76 21.37
N GLU A 212 -17.97 2.29 20.23
CA GLU A 212 -17.85 3.72 19.94
C GLU A 212 -18.75 4.58 20.84
N GLU A 213 -19.97 4.12 21.09
CA GLU A 213 -20.95 4.87 21.90
C GLU A 213 -20.51 4.98 23.36
N TRP A 214 -20.12 3.87 24.02
CA TRP A 214 -19.73 3.91 25.43
C TRP A 214 -18.41 4.66 25.62
N LEU A 215 -17.43 4.50 24.73
CA LEU A 215 -16.16 5.22 24.82
C LEU A 215 -16.38 6.72 24.63
N LEU A 216 -17.19 7.13 23.65
CA LEU A 216 -17.48 8.55 23.43
C LEU A 216 -18.26 9.14 24.63
N ALA A 217 -19.25 8.41 25.14
CA ALA A 217 -20.03 8.82 26.30
C ALA A 217 -19.15 8.98 27.55
N LEU A 218 -18.23 8.04 27.75
CA LEU A 218 -17.33 8.03 28.89
C LEU A 218 -16.28 9.13 28.77
N VAL A 219 -15.69 9.33 27.59
CA VAL A 219 -14.73 10.41 27.36
C VAL A 219 -15.41 11.78 27.52
N ASP A 220 -16.60 11.99 26.95
CA ASP A 220 -17.32 13.28 27.08
C ASP A 220 -17.67 13.60 28.54
N ARG A 221 -17.93 12.59 29.38
CA ARG A 221 -18.11 12.79 30.82
C ARG A 221 -16.88 13.44 31.49
N TYR A 222 -15.67 13.05 31.10
CA TYR A 222 -14.42 13.49 31.73
C TYR A 222 -13.70 14.60 30.96
N ALA A 223 -13.99 14.75 29.68
CA ALA A 223 -13.60 15.85 28.80
C ALA A 223 -14.84 16.43 28.08
N PRO A 224 -15.71 17.18 28.81
CA PRO A 224 -16.94 17.76 28.25
C PRO A 224 -16.74 18.53 26.95
N GLY A 225 -17.58 18.25 25.96
CA GLY A 225 -17.53 18.84 24.62
C GLY A 225 -16.98 17.89 23.57
N THR A 226 -16.36 16.78 23.99
CA THR A 226 -15.84 15.75 23.10
C THR A 226 -16.92 15.15 22.21
N TRP A 227 -18.15 14.95 22.72
CA TRP A 227 -19.23 14.40 21.90
C TRP A 227 -19.62 15.34 20.75
N ALA A 228 -19.81 16.63 21.05
CA ALA A 228 -20.13 17.63 20.03
C ALA A 228 -19.02 17.73 18.99
N ALA A 229 -17.76 17.80 19.46
CA ALA A 229 -16.59 17.80 18.59
C ALA A 229 -16.48 16.54 17.73
N ALA A 230 -16.87 15.37 18.25
CA ALA A 230 -16.86 14.12 17.51
C ALA A 230 -17.90 14.09 16.40
N VAL A 231 -19.13 14.52 16.67
CA VAL A 231 -20.17 14.64 15.65
C VAL A 231 -19.78 15.65 14.58
N GLN A 232 -19.28 16.82 14.98
CA GLN A 232 -18.82 17.84 14.05
C GLN A 232 -17.65 17.32 13.20
N ARG A 233 -16.71 16.58 13.79
CA ARG A 233 -15.62 15.95 13.03
C ARG A 233 -16.12 14.99 11.97
N HIS A 234 -17.17 14.20 12.22
CA HIS A 234 -17.77 13.35 11.19
C HIS A 234 -18.54 14.15 10.12
N LEU A 235 -19.09 15.30 10.48
CA LEU A 235 -19.71 16.27 9.55
C LEU A 235 -18.68 17.08 8.74
N ASP A 236 -17.44 17.18 9.21
CA ASP A 236 -16.36 17.86 8.50
C ASP A 236 -15.45 16.87 7.77
N ALA A 237 -15.52 15.58 8.14
CA ALA A 237 -14.70 14.54 7.56
C ALA A 237 -14.95 14.41 6.05
N PRO A 238 -13.90 14.13 5.27
CA PRO A 238 -14.03 13.77 3.86
C PRO A 238 -15.04 12.64 3.66
N LEU A 239 -15.72 12.66 2.52
CA LEU A 239 -16.70 11.65 2.19
C LEU A 239 -16.03 10.29 2.01
N ASP A 240 -16.49 9.26 2.74
CA ASP A 240 -16.01 7.88 2.57
C ASP A 240 -16.85 7.18 1.49
N ALA A 241 -16.74 7.68 0.25
CA ALA A 241 -17.48 7.22 -0.92
C ALA A 241 -16.52 7.01 -2.09
N GLY A 242 -15.56 6.10 -1.91
CA GLY A 242 -14.56 5.74 -2.92
C GLY A 242 -13.67 6.90 -3.32
N ASP A 243 -13.73 7.33 -4.59
CA ASP A 243 -12.92 8.41 -5.15
C ASP A 243 -13.64 9.78 -5.20
N CYS A 244 -14.86 9.88 -4.66
CA CYS A 244 -15.61 11.14 -4.63
C CYS A 244 -15.19 12.01 -3.43
N PRO A 245 -14.71 13.26 -3.65
CA PRO A 245 -14.25 14.12 -2.56
C PRO A 245 -15.40 14.65 -1.68
N ASP A 246 -16.59 14.80 -2.26
CA ASP A 246 -17.75 15.40 -1.61
C ASP A 246 -19.08 14.87 -2.20
N LEU A 247 -20.19 15.28 -1.58
CA LEU A 247 -21.54 14.86 -1.99
C LEU A 247 -21.95 15.43 -3.36
N GLU A 248 -21.35 16.53 -3.82
CA GLU A 248 -21.66 17.12 -5.13
C GLU A 248 -21.05 16.28 -6.26
N ALA A 249 -19.78 15.91 -6.10
CA ALA A 249 -19.09 14.97 -6.99
C ALA A 249 -19.81 13.62 -7.03
N LEU A 250 -20.26 13.12 -5.87
CA LEU A 250 -21.07 11.90 -5.80
C LEU A 250 -22.41 12.05 -6.53
N ALA A 251 -23.12 13.18 -6.36
CA ALA A 251 -24.36 13.44 -7.06
C ALA A 251 -24.18 13.51 -8.59
N ARG A 252 -23.08 14.11 -9.06
CA ARG A 252 -22.71 14.12 -10.49
C ARG A 252 -22.47 12.69 -10.99
N ARG A 253 -21.64 11.91 -10.29
CA ARG A 253 -21.39 10.48 -10.62
C ARG A 253 -22.69 9.67 -10.65
N ALA A 254 -23.56 9.86 -9.65
CA ALA A 254 -24.84 9.16 -9.56
C ALA A 254 -25.75 9.49 -10.77
N ARG A 255 -25.83 10.75 -11.20
CA ARG A 255 -26.57 11.13 -12.42
C ARG A 255 -25.97 10.51 -13.68
N GLU A 256 -24.65 10.56 -13.82
CA GLU A 256 -23.93 9.98 -14.97
C GLU A 256 -24.07 8.46 -15.06
N SER A 257 -24.24 7.77 -13.92
CA SER A 257 -24.49 6.33 -13.88
C SER A 257 -25.85 5.94 -14.47
N ARG A 258 -26.78 6.91 -14.60
CA ARG A 258 -28.18 6.70 -15.04
C ARG A 258 -28.94 5.66 -14.19
N ARG A 259 -28.58 5.53 -12.92
CA ARG A 259 -29.24 4.65 -11.94
C ARG A 259 -30.04 5.48 -10.93
N PRO A 260 -31.38 5.51 -11.01
CA PRO A 260 -32.22 6.29 -10.11
C PRO A 260 -31.96 5.98 -8.63
N GLU A 261 -31.69 4.71 -8.30
CA GLU A 261 -31.39 4.26 -6.95
C GLU A 261 -30.08 4.85 -6.39
N ALA A 262 -29.06 5.05 -7.23
CA ALA A 262 -27.81 5.70 -6.81
C ALA A 262 -28.05 7.17 -6.45
N LEU A 263 -28.83 7.88 -7.29
CA LEU A 263 -29.17 9.28 -7.04
C LEU A 263 -30.05 9.43 -5.79
N ALA A 264 -31.01 8.53 -5.58
CA ALA A 264 -31.87 8.54 -4.40
C ALA A 264 -31.08 8.38 -3.10
N GLU A 265 -30.12 7.45 -3.05
CA GLU A 265 -29.25 7.28 -1.87
C GLU A 265 -28.33 8.49 -1.65
N CYS A 266 -27.85 9.13 -2.72
CA CYS A 266 -27.06 10.35 -2.62
C CYS A 266 -27.89 11.50 -2.02
N LEU A 267 -29.12 11.71 -2.50
CA LEU A 267 -30.03 12.74 -1.97
C LEU A 267 -30.40 12.46 -0.51
N ARG A 268 -30.63 11.18 -0.16
CA ARG A 268 -30.84 10.75 1.23
C ARG A 268 -29.65 11.06 2.11
N ALA A 269 -28.42 10.83 1.63
CA ALA A 269 -27.21 11.17 2.36
C ALA A 269 -27.12 12.68 2.66
N THR A 270 -27.42 13.52 1.67
CA THR A 270 -27.46 14.97 1.80
C THR A 270 -28.50 15.42 2.83
N GLU A 271 -29.73 14.89 2.74
CA GLU A 271 -30.81 15.22 3.68
C GLU A 271 -30.46 14.84 5.12
N LEU A 272 -29.97 13.61 5.33
CA LEU A 272 -29.55 13.14 6.65
C LEU A 272 -28.42 14.00 7.24
N ARG A 273 -27.51 14.49 6.40
CA ARG A 273 -26.42 15.39 6.83
C ARG A 273 -26.94 16.76 7.26
N HIS A 274 -27.89 17.33 6.53
CA HIS A 274 -28.54 18.59 6.91
C HIS A 274 -29.32 18.45 8.23
N GLN A 275 -30.10 17.37 8.38
CA GLN A 275 -30.81 17.08 9.63
C GLN A 275 -29.84 16.89 10.80
N ALA A 276 -28.73 16.19 10.59
CA ALA A 276 -27.70 16.02 11.62
C ALA A 276 -27.13 17.37 12.08
N GLN A 277 -26.83 18.29 11.16
CA GLN A 277 -26.34 19.63 11.49
C GLN A 277 -27.35 20.41 12.34
N ALA A 278 -28.64 20.39 11.97
CA ALA A 278 -29.69 21.04 12.75
C ALA A 278 -29.82 20.45 14.18
N LEU A 279 -29.62 19.14 14.34
CA LEU A 279 -29.61 18.48 15.65
C LEU A 279 -28.39 18.84 16.48
N VAL A 280 -27.22 19.08 15.85
CA VAL A 280 -26.04 19.62 16.55
C VAL A 280 -26.36 21.00 17.11
N GLU A 281 -26.94 21.88 16.30
CA GLU A 281 -27.35 23.24 16.72
C GLU A 281 -28.40 23.21 17.84
N ALA A 282 -29.29 22.21 17.86
CA ALA A 282 -30.27 21.99 18.91
C ALA A 282 -29.71 21.26 20.16
N GLY A 283 -28.42 20.90 20.19
CA GLY A 283 -27.80 20.16 21.30
C GLY A 283 -28.21 18.68 21.41
N GLN A 284 -28.87 18.13 20.39
CA GLN A 284 -29.38 16.75 20.34
C GLN A 284 -28.33 15.78 19.77
N LEU A 285 -27.19 15.68 20.44
CA LEU A 285 -25.97 15.11 19.87
C LEU A 285 -25.99 13.59 19.58
N VAL A 286 -26.79 12.79 20.31
CA VAL A 286 -26.95 11.35 20.02
C VAL A 286 -27.66 11.15 18.70
N GLN A 287 -28.77 11.87 18.52
CA GLN A 287 -29.58 11.79 17.32
C GLN A 287 -28.80 12.35 16.13
N ALA A 288 -28.06 13.44 16.33
CA ALA A 288 -27.15 13.98 15.32
C ALA A 288 -26.14 12.93 14.86
N ARG A 289 -25.43 12.28 15.79
CA ARG A 289 -24.47 11.21 15.48
C ARG A 289 -25.11 10.09 14.65
N ALA A 290 -26.27 9.59 15.08
CA ALA A 290 -26.97 8.52 14.38
C ALA A 290 -27.32 8.92 12.93
N LEU A 291 -27.74 10.17 12.69
CA LEU A 291 -28.01 10.68 11.35
C LEU A 291 -26.73 10.84 10.52
N VAL A 292 -25.62 11.29 11.10
CA VAL A 292 -24.32 11.36 10.39
C VAL A 292 -23.86 9.99 9.94
N MET A 293 -23.94 8.97 10.80
CA MET A 293 -23.53 7.60 10.44
C MET A 293 -24.39 7.04 9.30
N ARG A 294 -25.72 7.22 9.38
CA ARG A 294 -26.65 6.84 8.30
C ARG A 294 -26.42 7.62 7.01
N SER A 295 -26.02 8.89 7.10
CA SER A 295 -25.63 9.71 5.95
C SER A 295 -24.42 9.11 5.24
N ARG A 296 -23.38 8.71 6.00
CA ARG A 296 -22.18 8.06 5.45
C ARG A 296 -22.50 6.72 4.79
N GLU A 297 -23.31 5.88 5.44
CA GLU A 297 -23.80 4.62 4.85
C GLU A 297 -24.56 4.85 3.54
N SER A 298 -25.44 5.86 3.49
CA SER A 298 -26.21 6.20 2.28
C SER A 298 -25.28 6.73 1.17
N ALA A 299 -24.27 7.53 1.51
CA ALA A 299 -23.29 8.01 0.55
C ALA A 299 -22.41 6.89 -0.01
N GLU A 300 -21.93 5.97 0.84
CA GLU A 300 -21.18 4.80 0.38
C GLU A 300 -22.04 3.94 -0.55
N LYS A 301 -23.29 3.69 -0.18
CA LYS A 301 -24.23 2.90 -0.99
C LYS A 301 -24.52 3.57 -2.33
N ALA A 302 -24.72 4.89 -2.36
CA ALA A 302 -24.88 5.65 -3.59
C ALA A 302 -23.67 5.49 -4.52
N TYR A 303 -22.46 5.55 -3.96
CA TYR A 303 -21.23 5.34 -4.71
C TYR A 303 -21.16 3.93 -5.30
N LEU A 304 -21.41 2.90 -4.49
CA LEU A 304 -21.41 1.50 -4.93
C LEU A 304 -22.46 1.25 -6.02
N LEU A 305 -23.66 1.80 -5.88
CA LEU A 305 -24.73 1.70 -6.88
C LEU A 305 -24.35 2.39 -8.19
N SER A 306 -23.59 3.49 -8.12
CA SER A 306 -23.14 4.24 -9.31
C SER A 306 -22.05 3.54 -10.11
N GLN A 307 -21.44 2.47 -9.56
CA GLN A 307 -20.41 1.71 -10.26
C GLN A 307 -20.96 0.96 -11.46
N ARG A 308 -20.11 0.81 -12.47
CA ARG A 308 -20.43 0.09 -13.71
C ARG A 308 -19.76 -1.28 -13.71
N SER A 309 -20.48 -2.31 -14.13
CA SER A 309 -19.92 -3.61 -14.45
C SER A 309 -19.25 -3.58 -15.83
N ARG A 310 -18.22 -4.41 -16.04
CA ARG A 310 -17.58 -4.61 -17.35
C ARG A 310 -17.76 -6.07 -17.80
N PRO A 311 -18.18 -6.35 -19.04
CA PRO A 311 -18.13 -7.70 -19.60
C PRO A 311 -16.70 -8.10 -19.99
N GLY A 312 -16.48 -9.39 -20.26
CA GLY A 312 -15.20 -9.92 -20.71
C GLY A 312 -14.07 -9.68 -19.70
N GLU A 313 -14.33 -9.77 -18.40
CA GLU A 313 -13.33 -9.55 -17.37
C GLU A 313 -13.27 -10.69 -16.36
N LEU A 314 -12.07 -11.02 -15.90
CA LEU A 314 -11.91 -11.93 -14.76
C LEU A 314 -12.22 -11.19 -13.46
N ARG A 315 -13.07 -11.81 -12.63
CA ARG A 315 -13.47 -11.34 -11.31
C ARG A 315 -13.11 -12.43 -10.31
N GLY A 316 -11.87 -12.39 -9.84
CA GLY A 316 -11.27 -13.45 -9.05
C GLY A 316 -11.20 -13.13 -7.57
N ALA A 317 -11.06 -14.18 -6.74
CA ALA A 317 -10.65 -14.04 -5.36
C ALA A 317 -9.56 -15.05 -4.99
N TRP A 318 -8.55 -14.61 -4.26
CA TRP A 318 -7.54 -15.50 -3.67
C TRP A 318 -7.98 -15.93 -2.27
N ILE A 319 -7.89 -17.23 -1.99
CA ILE A 319 -8.14 -17.80 -0.67
C ILE A 319 -6.96 -18.65 -0.22
N HIS A 320 -6.37 -18.28 0.91
CA HIS A 320 -5.19 -18.97 1.44
C HIS A 320 -5.54 -20.29 2.15
N SER A 321 -6.83 -20.52 2.45
CA SER A 321 -7.32 -21.76 3.04
C SER A 321 -7.62 -22.81 1.96
N ALA A 322 -7.14 -24.04 2.16
CA ALA A 322 -7.51 -25.19 1.34
C ALA A 322 -8.92 -25.74 1.65
N TYR A 323 -9.64 -25.17 2.62
CA TYR A 323 -10.90 -25.72 3.16
C TYR A 323 -12.11 -24.78 2.99
N GLY A 324 -11.95 -23.71 2.20
CA GLY A 324 -12.92 -22.62 2.14
C GLY A 324 -12.82 -21.67 3.34
N ILE A 325 -13.86 -20.85 3.53
CA ILE A 325 -13.95 -19.86 4.61
C ILE A 325 -14.38 -20.53 5.91
N GLY A 326 -13.53 -20.50 6.94
CA GLY A 326 -13.91 -20.96 8.29
C GLY A 326 -14.55 -22.35 8.28
N ASP A 327 -15.78 -22.44 8.79
CA ASP A 327 -16.61 -23.65 8.84
C ASP A 327 -17.58 -23.80 7.64
N TRP A 328 -17.49 -22.93 6.62
CA TRP A 328 -18.43 -22.91 5.50
C TRP A 328 -18.25 -24.08 4.53
N GLY A 329 -17.04 -24.67 4.48
CA GLY A 329 -16.65 -25.58 3.40
C GLY A 329 -16.66 -24.90 2.02
N TRP A 330 -16.38 -25.69 0.98
CA TRP A 330 -16.26 -25.17 -0.38
C TRP A 330 -17.58 -24.72 -1.01
N GLU A 331 -18.66 -25.47 -0.78
CA GLU A 331 -19.98 -25.19 -1.37
C GLU A 331 -20.44 -23.75 -1.09
N ARG A 332 -20.54 -23.37 0.18
CA ARG A 332 -20.98 -22.02 0.58
C ARG A 332 -19.93 -20.96 0.23
N THR A 333 -18.65 -21.30 0.26
CA THR A 333 -17.55 -20.38 -0.11
C THR A 333 -17.63 -19.95 -1.57
N ILE A 334 -17.89 -20.91 -2.48
CA ILE A 334 -18.01 -20.65 -3.92
C ILE A 334 -19.37 -20.03 -4.27
N GLN A 335 -20.45 -20.49 -3.64
CA GLN A 335 -21.78 -19.90 -3.82
C GLN A 335 -21.76 -18.39 -3.56
N ALA A 336 -21.14 -17.96 -2.46
CA ALA A 336 -21.02 -16.54 -2.13
C ALA A 336 -20.28 -15.71 -3.19
N LEU A 337 -19.29 -16.29 -3.87
CA LEU A 337 -18.59 -15.63 -4.99
C LEU A 337 -19.50 -15.51 -6.22
N ALA A 338 -20.10 -16.63 -6.62
CA ALA A 338 -20.97 -16.69 -7.81
C ALA A 338 -22.17 -15.74 -7.69
N GLU A 339 -22.85 -15.72 -6.54
CA GLU A 339 -23.98 -14.82 -6.27
C GLU A 339 -23.60 -13.33 -6.32
N ALA A 340 -22.33 -13.01 -6.04
CA ALA A 340 -21.79 -11.66 -6.13
C ALA A 340 -21.18 -11.32 -7.50
N GLY A 341 -21.33 -12.22 -8.48
CA GLY A 341 -20.86 -12.01 -9.86
C GLY A 341 -19.36 -12.23 -10.06
N PHE A 342 -18.68 -12.95 -9.16
CA PHE A 342 -17.30 -13.42 -9.34
C PHE A 342 -17.28 -14.73 -10.13
N ASN A 343 -16.24 -14.94 -10.93
CA ASN A 343 -16.15 -16.05 -11.90
C ASN A 343 -14.86 -16.88 -11.78
N ALA A 344 -13.97 -16.58 -10.83
CA ALA A 344 -12.78 -17.39 -10.57
C ALA A 344 -12.39 -17.43 -9.09
N ILE A 345 -11.85 -18.56 -8.65
CA ILE A 345 -11.26 -18.76 -7.32
C ILE A 345 -9.82 -19.27 -7.46
N PHE A 346 -8.95 -18.75 -6.62
CA PHE A 346 -7.54 -19.15 -6.55
C PHE A 346 -7.22 -19.68 -5.14
N PRO A 347 -7.49 -20.96 -4.86
CA PRO A 347 -7.29 -21.54 -3.54
C PRO A 347 -5.89 -22.13 -3.38
N ASN A 348 -5.22 -21.80 -2.27
CA ASN A 348 -3.96 -22.45 -1.89
C ASN A 348 -4.22 -23.90 -1.51
N MET A 349 -3.80 -24.84 -2.34
CA MET A 349 -4.00 -26.28 -2.11
C MET A 349 -2.71 -27.03 -1.78
N CYS A 350 -1.54 -26.40 -1.99
CA CYS A 350 -0.25 -27.01 -1.67
C CYS A 350 0.87 -25.98 -1.48
N TRP A 351 1.81 -26.33 -0.62
CA TRP A 351 3.03 -25.60 -0.32
C TRP A 351 4.25 -26.34 -0.88
N GLY A 352 5.44 -25.75 -0.76
CA GLY A 352 6.66 -26.32 -1.33
C GLY A 352 6.97 -27.76 -0.92
N ALA A 353 6.42 -28.25 0.20
CA ALA A 353 6.67 -29.60 0.71
C ALA A 353 5.43 -30.33 1.28
N VAL A 354 4.21 -29.83 1.08
CA VAL A 354 2.99 -30.50 1.57
C VAL A 354 1.78 -30.19 0.69
N ALA A 355 0.87 -31.16 0.53
CA ALA A 355 -0.40 -31.00 -0.17
C ALA A 355 -1.61 -31.16 0.78
N ASP A 356 -2.65 -30.36 0.57
CA ASP A 356 -3.97 -30.48 1.22
C ASP A 356 -4.96 -31.29 0.33
N TYR A 357 -4.42 -32.17 -0.51
CA TYR A 357 -5.15 -33.16 -1.32
C TYR A 357 -4.34 -34.48 -1.37
N PRO A 358 -4.93 -35.61 -1.82
CA PRO A 358 -4.26 -36.91 -1.94
C PRO A 358 -3.15 -36.94 -3.01
N SER A 359 -2.02 -36.30 -2.71
CA SER A 359 -0.83 -36.25 -3.57
C SER A 359 -0.01 -37.54 -3.49
N GLU A 360 0.53 -37.95 -4.63
CA GLU A 360 1.54 -39.00 -4.82
C GLU A 360 2.95 -38.41 -4.93
N VAL A 361 3.07 -37.09 -5.15
CA VAL A 361 4.35 -36.38 -5.28
C VAL A 361 4.78 -35.72 -3.97
N LEU A 362 3.85 -35.08 -3.27
CA LEU A 362 4.10 -34.39 -2.01
C LEU A 362 3.61 -35.19 -0.81
N PRO A 363 4.26 -35.06 0.36
CA PRO A 363 3.65 -35.45 1.61
C PRO A 363 2.24 -34.85 1.77
N VAL A 364 1.30 -35.67 2.22
CA VAL A 364 -0.10 -35.26 2.42
C VAL A 364 -0.28 -34.71 3.83
N HIS A 365 -0.94 -33.56 3.95
CA HIS A 365 -1.23 -32.97 5.25
C HIS A 365 -2.19 -33.87 6.06
N PRO A 366 -1.99 -34.09 7.37
CA PRO A 366 -2.84 -34.98 8.18
C PRO A 366 -4.34 -34.67 8.13
N ASP A 367 -4.71 -33.40 8.02
CA ASP A 367 -6.10 -32.96 7.86
C ASP A 367 -6.82 -33.64 6.69
N VAL A 368 -6.13 -34.04 5.61
CA VAL A 368 -6.77 -34.71 4.45
C VAL A 368 -7.37 -36.05 4.84
N ALA A 369 -6.74 -36.77 5.77
CA ALA A 369 -7.28 -38.05 6.27
C ALA A 369 -8.61 -37.85 7.04
N VAL A 370 -8.82 -36.67 7.63
CA VAL A 370 -10.01 -36.34 8.43
C VAL A 370 -11.07 -35.63 7.59
N LYS A 371 -10.65 -34.71 6.73
CA LYS A 371 -11.53 -33.76 6.01
C LYS A 371 -11.74 -34.14 4.55
N GLY A 372 -11.02 -35.15 4.04
CA GLY A 372 -11.13 -35.64 2.67
C GLY A 372 -10.41 -34.79 1.63
N ASP A 373 -10.55 -35.18 0.37
CA ASP A 373 -9.93 -34.52 -0.79
C ASP A 373 -10.54 -33.13 -1.05
N GLN A 374 -9.86 -32.09 -0.57
CA GLN A 374 -10.33 -30.71 -0.72
C GLN A 374 -10.30 -30.21 -2.16
N MET A 375 -9.41 -30.74 -3.00
CA MET A 375 -9.36 -30.38 -4.42
C MET A 375 -10.64 -30.84 -5.12
N ALA A 376 -11.06 -32.09 -4.87
CA ALA A 376 -12.29 -32.64 -5.44
C ALA A 376 -13.54 -31.87 -4.97
N LEU A 377 -13.61 -31.53 -3.68
CA LEU A 377 -14.72 -30.76 -3.11
C LEU A 377 -14.81 -29.33 -3.68
N CYS A 378 -13.67 -28.65 -3.80
CA CYS A 378 -13.59 -27.32 -4.40
C CYS A 378 -14.03 -27.35 -5.87
N LEU A 379 -13.51 -28.30 -6.63
CA LEU A 379 -13.84 -28.50 -8.04
C LEU A 379 -15.33 -28.78 -8.26
N ALA A 380 -15.95 -29.59 -7.40
CA ALA A 380 -17.38 -29.88 -7.47
C ALA A 380 -18.23 -28.61 -7.26
N ALA A 381 -17.89 -27.80 -6.26
CA ALA A 381 -18.57 -26.52 -5.99
C ALA A 381 -18.36 -25.53 -7.15
N CYS A 382 -17.13 -25.40 -7.65
CA CYS A 382 -16.78 -24.55 -8.80
C CYS A 382 -17.63 -24.88 -10.04
N ARG A 383 -17.74 -26.17 -10.38
CA ARG A 383 -18.58 -26.64 -11.49
C ARG A 383 -20.06 -26.36 -11.30
N LYS A 384 -20.57 -26.53 -10.07
CA LYS A 384 -21.96 -26.28 -9.75
C LYS A 384 -22.35 -24.82 -9.96
N TYR A 385 -21.45 -23.89 -9.64
CA TYR A 385 -21.72 -22.45 -9.67
C TYR A 385 -21.08 -21.72 -10.85
N GLY A 386 -20.40 -22.41 -11.77
CA GLY A 386 -19.78 -21.80 -12.94
C GLY A 386 -18.60 -20.87 -12.60
N VAL A 387 -17.84 -21.21 -11.56
CA VAL A 387 -16.63 -20.48 -11.14
C VAL A 387 -15.40 -21.28 -11.56
N GLU A 388 -14.41 -20.63 -12.17
CA GLU A 388 -13.16 -21.29 -12.55
C GLU A 388 -12.27 -21.60 -11.35
N LEU A 389 -11.69 -22.80 -11.34
CA LEU A 389 -10.72 -23.24 -10.34
C LEU A 389 -9.30 -23.12 -10.86
N HIS A 390 -8.56 -22.13 -10.34
CA HIS A 390 -7.14 -21.92 -10.61
C HIS A 390 -6.32 -22.29 -9.37
N VAL A 391 -5.74 -23.49 -9.36
CA VAL A 391 -5.10 -24.03 -8.16
C VAL A 391 -3.82 -23.27 -7.85
N TRP A 392 -3.81 -22.59 -6.70
CA TRP A 392 -2.65 -21.87 -6.19
C TRP A 392 -1.72 -22.84 -5.45
N ARG A 393 -0.45 -22.83 -5.89
CA ARG A 393 0.67 -23.44 -5.19
C ARG A 393 1.60 -22.37 -4.63
N VAL A 394 1.98 -22.50 -3.36
CA VAL A 394 3.10 -21.74 -2.81
C VAL A 394 4.40 -22.47 -3.14
N ASN A 395 5.10 -22.03 -4.19
CA ASN A 395 6.36 -22.61 -4.66
C ASN A 395 7.52 -22.30 -3.71
N TRP A 396 8.43 -23.26 -3.54
CA TRP A 396 9.65 -23.22 -2.74
C TRP A 396 9.45 -23.02 -1.23
N ASN A 397 8.58 -22.10 -0.81
CA ASN A 397 8.33 -21.81 0.59
C ASN A 397 7.48 -22.92 1.22
N MET A 398 8.05 -23.61 2.22
CA MET A 398 7.34 -24.64 2.96
C MET A 398 6.26 -24.06 3.88
N GLY A 399 6.42 -22.80 4.32
CA GLY A 399 5.45 -22.10 5.16
C GLY A 399 5.12 -22.81 6.49
N HIS A 400 4.11 -22.28 7.16
CA HIS A 400 3.64 -22.81 8.44
C HIS A 400 2.81 -24.09 8.28
N ARG A 401 2.16 -24.27 7.13
CA ARG A 401 1.30 -25.43 6.83
C ARG A 401 2.09 -26.74 6.69
N THR A 402 3.33 -26.70 6.23
CA THR A 402 4.19 -27.90 6.20
C THR A 402 4.48 -28.39 7.62
N PRO A 403 4.20 -29.65 7.99
CA PRO A 403 4.53 -30.19 9.30
C PRO A 403 6.01 -29.98 9.69
N GLU A 404 6.27 -29.73 10.97
CA GLU A 404 7.63 -29.42 11.45
C GLU A 404 8.64 -30.53 11.16
N ALA A 405 8.21 -31.80 11.28
CA ALA A 405 9.04 -32.96 10.95
C ALA A 405 9.52 -32.94 9.49
N ILE A 406 8.65 -32.56 8.55
CA ILE A 406 8.98 -32.46 7.13
C ILE A 406 9.95 -31.30 6.90
N ARG A 407 9.72 -30.13 7.52
CA ARG A 407 10.67 -29.00 7.43
C ARG A 407 12.06 -29.39 7.93
N LYS A 408 12.13 -30.04 9.09
CA LYS A 408 13.41 -30.54 9.67
C LYS A 408 14.09 -31.54 8.74
N ALA A 409 13.34 -32.46 8.14
CA ALA A 409 13.88 -33.42 7.19
C ALA A 409 14.46 -32.74 5.94
N MET A 410 13.76 -31.77 5.35
CA MET A 410 14.26 -31.00 4.20
C MET A 410 15.53 -30.21 4.53
N THR A 411 15.59 -29.60 5.72
CA THR A 411 16.79 -28.91 6.20
C THR A 411 17.96 -29.88 6.40
N ALA A 412 17.74 -31.02 7.07
CA ALA A 412 18.77 -32.03 7.31
C ALA A 412 19.31 -32.64 6.01
N ALA A 413 18.47 -32.73 4.98
CA ALA A 413 18.86 -33.18 3.65
C ALA A 413 19.60 -32.12 2.81
N GLY A 414 19.85 -30.93 3.35
CA GLY A 414 20.50 -29.84 2.61
C GLY A 414 19.66 -29.28 1.46
N ARG A 415 18.34 -29.48 1.48
CA ARG A 415 17.42 -29.09 0.40
C ARG A 415 16.89 -27.67 0.49
N VAL A 416 17.27 -26.92 1.53
CA VAL A 416 16.78 -25.56 1.80
C VAL A 416 17.83 -24.51 1.46
N GLN A 417 17.38 -23.31 1.12
CA GLN A 417 18.26 -22.16 0.94
C GLN A 417 18.85 -21.75 2.30
N VAL A 418 20.07 -21.22 2.28
CA VAL A 418 20.77 -20.73 3.47
C VAL A 418 20.98 -19.22 3.35
N THR A 419 20.78 -18.48 4.44
CA THR A 419 20.99 -17.04 4.48
C THR A 419 22.47 -16.69 4.39
N SER A 420 22.80 -15.44 4.10
CA SER A 420 24.19 -14.95 4.12
C SER A 420 24.87 -15.05 5.50
N LYS A 421 24.12 -15.38 6.56
CA LYS A 421 24.63 -15.62 7.92
C LYS A 421 24.85 -17.11 8.22
N GLY A 422 24.57 -18.01 7.27
CA GLY A 422 24.67 -19.45 7.47
C GLY A 422 23.43 -20.09 8.10
N GLU A 423 22.31 -19.37 8.19
CA GLU A 423 21.09 -19.89 8.82
C GLU A 423 20.18 -20.53 7.76
N PRO A 424 19.64 -21.74 7.99
CA PRO A 424 18.66 -22.34 7.08
C PRO A 424 17.37 -21.50 6.99
N SER A 425 16.84 -21.35 5.77
CA SER A 425 15.55 -20.69 5.53
C SER A 425 14.39 -21.69 5.45
N THR A 426 13.16 -21.18 5.31
CA THR A 426 11.97 -22.01 5.05
C THR A 426 11.74 -22.32 3.57
N PHE A 427 12.65 -21.90 2.68
CA PHE A 427 12.53 -22.07 1.24
C PHE A 427 13.40 -23.21 0.75
N LEU A 428 12.86 -24.04 -0.14
CA LEU A 428 13.63 -25.00 -0.91
C LEU A 428 14.59 -24.28 -1.86
N ALA A 429 15.76 -24.88 -2.05
CA ALA A 429 16.83 -24.36 -2.89
C ALA A 429 16.55 -24.61 -4.40
N PRO A 430 16.35 -23.57 -5.23
CA PRO A 430 15.93 -23.75 -6.63
C PRO A 430 17.01 -24.29 -7.56
N HIS A 431 18.29 -24.25 -7.18
CA HIS A 431 19.38 -24.79 -8.01
C HIS A 431 19.50 -26.32 -7.93
N LEU A 432 18.88 -26.96 -6.93
CA LEU A 432 18.92 -28.40 -6.77
C LEU A 432 17.91 -29.10 -7.70
N GLU A 433 18.36 -30.07 -8.48
CA GLU A 433 17.52 -30.78 -9.45
C GLU A 433 16.37 -31.56 -8.80
N GLU A 434 16.60 -32.11 -7.60
CA GLU A 434 15.57 -32.82 -6.84
C GLU A 434 14.43 -31.89 -6.40
N ASN A 435 14.73 -30.62 -6.08
CA ASN A 435 13.72 -29.63 -5.75
C ASN A 435 12.98 -29.15 -7.00
N GLN A 436 13.69 -28.97 -8.11
CA GLN A 436 13.12 -28.61 -9.41
C GLN A 436 12.15 -29.68 -9.90
N THR A 437 12.54 -30.95 -9.79
CA THR A 437 11.67 -32.08 -10.09
C THR A 437 10.47 -32.12 -9.15
N LEU A 438 10.66 -31.95 -7.84
CA LEU A 438 9.55 -31.92 -6.87
C LEU A 438 8.51 -30.82 -7.21
N GLU A 439 8.98 -29.61 -7.49
CA GLU A 439 8.11 -28.47 -7.85
C GLU A 439 7.37 -28.71 -9.17
N ARG A 440 8.09 -29.13 -10.22
CA ARG A 440 7.50 -29.43 -11.52
C ARG A 440 6.46 -30.54 -11.41
N GLU A 441 6.83 -31.69 -10.87
CA GLU A 441 5.96 -32.87 -10.80
C GLU A 441 4.71 -32.60 -9.98
N ALA A 442 4.82 -31.85 -8.88
CA ALA A 442 3.66 -31.58 -8.05
C ALA A 442 2.70 -30.55 -8.68
N MET A 443 3.18 -29.62 -9.52
CA MET A 443 2.28 -28.79 -10.34
C MET A 443 1.63 -29.58 -11.46
N LEU A 444 2.38 -30.44 -12.15
CA LEU A 444 1.86 -31.27 -13.24
C LEU A 444 0.92 -32.38 -12.74
N GLU A 445 1.10 -32.85 -11.50
CA GLU A 445 0.19 -33.78 -10.85
C GLU A 445 -1.23 -33.22 -10.78
N ILE A 446 -1.38 -31.94 -10.38
CA ILE A 446 -2.68 -31.28 -10.32
C ILE A 446 -3.36 -31.35 -11.69
N VAL A 447 -2.62 -31.04 -12.76
CA VAL A 447 -3.11 -31.12 -14.14
C VAL A 447 -3.49 -32.55 -14.52
N ARG A 448 -2.71 -33.56 -14.15
CA ARG A 448 -3.03 -34.97 -14.47
C ARG A 448 -4.25 -35.48 -13.73
N LYS A 449 -4.34 -35.23 -12.42
CA LYS A 449 -5.35 -35.83 -11.53
C LYS A 449 -6.68 -35.10 -11.57
N TYR A 450 -6.68 -33.77 -11.75
CA TYR A 450 -7.88 -32.97 -11.63
C TYR A 450 -8.14 -32.15 -12.91
N PRO A 451 -9.38 -32.14 -13.44
CA PRO A 451 -9.79 -31.31 -14.57
C PRO A 451 -10.05 -29.86 -14.13
N VAL A 452 -9.01 -29.20 -13.64
CA VAL A 452 -9.01 -27.78 -13.24
C VAL A 452 -8.86 -26.85 -14.44
N ASP A 453 -9.32 -25.61 -14.30
CA ASP A 453 -9.21 -24.56 -15.32
C ASP A 453 -7.77 -24.03 -15.43
N GLY A 454 -7.06 -23.96 -14.30
CA GLY A 454 -5.67 -23.54 -14.29
C GLY A 454 -4.85 -23.96 -13.09
N ILE A 455 -3.54 -23.77 -13.23
CA ILE A 455 -2.54 -23.83 -12.16
C ILE A 455 -1.92 -22.43 -12.00
N HIS A 456 -1.63 -22.06 -10.76
CA HIS A 456 -1.22 -20.72 -10.40
C HIS A 456 0.03 -20.76 -9.53
N PHE A 457 1.13 -20.23 -10.07
CA PHE A 457 2.38 -20.04 -9.34
C PHE A 457 2.24 -18.92 -8.31
N ASP A 458 2.73 -19.14 -7.10
CA ASP A 458 2.97 -18.08 -6.11
C ASP A 458 4.27 -18.38 -5.38
N TYR A 459 4.90 -17.36 -4.80
CA TYR A 459 6.24 -17.48 -4.22
C TYR A 459 7.29 -18.04 -5.18
N ILE A 460 7.05 -18.01 -6.50
CA ILE A 460 7.98 -18.39 -7.57
C ILE A 460 9.13 -17.37 -7.68
N ARG A 461 9.99 -17.38 -6.66
CA ARG A 461 11.03 -16.39 -6.34
C ARG A 461 11.94 -16.90 -5.21
N TYR A 462 13.04 -16.20 -4.98
CA TYR A 462 13.83 -16.31 -3.76
C TYR A 462 13.20 -15.46 -2.62
N PRO A 463 13.50 -15.75 -1.33
CA PRO A 463 12.95 -14.98 -0.21
C PRO A 463 13.53 -13.55 -0.12
N GLY A 464 14.69 -13.30 -0.71
CA GLY A 464 15.34 -11.99 -0.72
C GLY A 464 16.74 -12.05 -1.32
N ASP A 465 17.46 -10.94 -1.32
CA ASP A 465 18.84 -10.85 -1.82
C ASP A 465 19.90 -11.48 -0.90
N HIS A 466 19.50 -11.79 0.34
CA HIS A 466 20.28 -12.44 1.39
C HIS A 466 20.24 -13.97 1.33
N CYS A 467 19.58 -14.56 0.33
CA CYS A 467 19.55 -16.01 0.05
C CYS A 467 19.65 -16.26 -1.47
N ASP A 468 20.10 -17.40 -1.93
CA ASP A 468 20.69 -18.53 -1.21
C ASP A 468 22.21 -18.34 -1.11
N PHE A 469 22.87 -18.77 -0.03
CA PHE A 469 24.32 -18.75 0.10
C PHE A 469 24.88 -20.05 0.69
N SER A 470 24.14 -21.15 0.54
CA SER A 470 24.60 -22.50 0.88
C SER A 470 25.87 -22.92 0.10
N ASP A 471 26.60 -23.90 0.62
CA ASP A 471 27.77 -24.46 -0.08
C ASP A 471 27.40 -25.06 -1.43
N SER A 472 26.23 -25.70 -1.54
CA SER A 472 25.74 -26.23 -2.83
C SER A 472 25.40 -25.12 -3.82
N ALA A 473 24.90 -23.97 -3.35
CA ALA A 473 24.69 -22.80 -4.21
C ALA A 473 26.02 -22.22 -4.71
N ARG A 474 27.07 -22.21 -3.87
CA ARG A 474 28.43 -21.81 -4.26
C ARG A 474 28.95 -22.71 -5.38
N GLU A 475 28.83 -24.02 -5.22
CA GLU A 475 29.28 -25.01 -6.21
C GLU A 475 28.53 -24.87 -7.53
N ALA A 476 27.20 -24.83 -7.48
CA ALA A 476 26.35 -24.70 -8.67
C ALA A 476 26.59 -23.37 -9.40
N PHE A 477 26.74 -22.26 -8.67
CA PHE A 477 27.10 -20.98 -9.27
C PHE A 477 28.50 -21.00 -9.87
N SER A 478 29.48 -21.61 -9.20
CA SER A 478 30.87 -21.70 -9.71
C SER A 478 30.92 -22.46 -11.03
N GLN A 479 30.11 -23.52 -11.17
CA GLN A 479 29.97 -24.27 -12.42
C GLN A 479 29.32 -23.43 -13.52
N TRP A 480 28.23 -22.72 -13.20
CA TRP A 480 27.54 -21.85 -14.15
C TRP A 480 28.40 -20.67 -14.60
N HIS A 481 29.14 -20.07 -13.68
CA HIS A 481 29.99 -18.90 -13.90
C HIS A 481 31.34 -19.28 -14.54
N GLY A 482 31.80 -20.52 -14.39
CA GLY A 482 33.09 -21.01 -14.86
C GLY A 482 34.28 -20.68 -13.96
N ALA A 483 34.05 -20.11 -12.78
CA ALA A 483 35.08 -19.82 -11.78
C ALA A 483 34.49 -19.78 -10.37
N VAL A 484 35.29 -20.18 -9.38
CA VAL A 484 34.92 -20.12 -7.96
C VAL A 484 35.04 -18.68 -7.44
N PRO A 485 34.02 -18.13 -6.77
CA PRO A 485 34.12 -16.83 -6.10
C PRO A 485 35.28 -16.82 -5.09
N ALA A 486 36.11 -15.77 -5.13
CA ALA A 486 37.28 -15.67 -4.27
C ALA A 486 36.89 -15.46 -2.79
N SER A 487 35.82 -14.70 -2.55
CA SER A 487 35.27 -14.41 -1.22
C SER A 487 33.77 -14.72 -1.18
N TRP A 488 33.41 -15.95 -0.83
CA TRP A 488 32.01 -16.35 -0.66
C TRP A 488 31.50 -16.05 0.76
N PRO A 489 30.27 -15.51 0.92
CA PRO A 489 29.34 -15.02 -0.11
C PRO A 489 29.55 -13.56 -0.52
N ALA A 490 30.57 -12.87 0.01
CA ALA A 490 30.77 -11.42 -0.15
C ALA A 490 30.75 -10.95 -1.62
N ASP A 491 31.41 -11.66 -2.52
CA ASP A 491 31.48 -11.32 -3.94
C ASP A 491 30.09 -11.35 -4.62
N CYS A 492 29.14 -12.14 -4.09
CA CYS A 492 27.81 -12.36 -4.66
C CYS A 492 26.70 -11.58 -3.94
N ARG A 493 27.01 -10.93 -2.82
CA ARG A 493 26.09 -10.07 -2.05
C ARG A 493 25.95 -8.69 -2.72
N PRO A 494 24.91 -7.89 -2.38
CA PRO A 494 24.84 -6.50 -2.83
C PRO A 494 26.16 -5.75 -2.59
N GLY A 495 26.69 -5.10 -3.62
CA GLY A 495 28.01 -4.43 -3.59
C GLY A 495 29.20 -5.31 -3.98
N GLY A 496 29.04 -6.64 -4.07
CA GLY A 496 30.09 -7.56 -4.48
C GLY A 496 30.33 -7.61 -5.99
N ALA A 497 31.55 -7.95 -6.39
CA ALA A 497 32.00 -7.94 -7.80
C ALA A 497 31.24 -8.91 -8.72
N LEU A 498 30.70 -10.01 -8.17
CA LEU A 498 29.97 -11.05 -8.91
C LEU A 498 28.45 -10.94 -8.75
N ARG A 499 27.94 -9.90 -8.08
CA ARG A 499 26.50 -9.78 -7.78
C ARG A 499 25.60 -9.89 -9.00
N GLN A 500 25.96 -9.21 -10.09
CA GLN A 500 25.14 -9.20 -11.31
C GLN A 500 25.07 -10.59 -11.95
N ALA A 501 26.20 -11.29 -12.04
CA ALA A 501 26.28 -12.67 -12.54
C ALA A 501 25.49 -13.62 -11.63
N TYR A 502 25.65 -13.49 -10.31
CA TYR A 502 24.94 -14.29 -9.33
C TYR A 502 23.42 -14.15 -9.44
N ASN A 503 22.93 -12.91 -9.59
CA ASN A 503 21.51 -12.66 -9.79
C ASN A 503 20.99 -13.19 -11.14
N ALA A 504 21.79 -13.14 -12.20
CA ALA A 504 21.43 -13.76 -13.48
C ALA A 504 21.26 -15.28 -13.34
N TRP A 505 22.18 -15.94 -12.64
CA TRP A 505 22.08 -17.37 -12.32
C TRP A 505 20.84 -17.69 -11.48
N ARG A 506 20.59 -16.93 -10.40
CA ARG A 506 19.38 -17.11 -9.55
C ARG A 506 18.10 -17.02 -10.37
N ARG A 507 18.00 -16.03 -11.27
CA ARG A 507 16.83 -15.90 -12.17
C ARG A 507 16.68 -17.10 -13.09
N SER A 508 17.79 -17.58 -13.67
CA SER A 508 17.74 -18.75 -14.57
C SER A 508 17.18 -20.00 -13.88
N ASN A 509 17.40 -20.16 -12.57
CA ASN A 509 16.81 -21.25 -11.80
C ASN A 509 15.28 -21.13 -11.70
N ILE A 510 14.76 -19.91 -11.54
CA ILE A 510 13.31 -19.66 -11.49
C ILE A 510 12.70 -19.83 -12.88
N ASP A 511 13.32 -19.22 -13.89
CA ASP A 511 12.88 -19.26 -15.29
C ASP A 511 12.74 -20.70 -15.80
N ARG A 512 13.70 -21.57 -15.44
CA ARG A 512 13.69 -22.99 -15.81
C ARG A 512 12.43 -23.72 -15.33
N LEU A 513 11.98 -23.46 -14.09
CA LEU A 513 10.77 -24.09 -13.57
C LEU A 513 9.52 -23.57 -14.30
N VAL A 514 9.42 -22.25 -14.46
CA VAL A 514 8.28 -21.61 -15.12
C VAL A 514 8.14 -22.10 -16.56
N GLN A 515 9.24 -22.15 -17.31
CA GLN A 515 9.28 -22.68 -18.67
C GLN A 515 8.85 -24.16 -18.73
N ALA A 516 9.42 -25.00 -17.86
CA ALA A 516 9.16 -26.44 -17.87
C ALA A 516 7.68 -26.74 -17.58
N VAL A 517 7.13 -26.17 -16.50
CA VAL A 517 5.73 -26.36 -16.13
C VAL A 517 4.80 -25.77 -17.18
N GLY A 518 5.06 -24.57 -17.70
CA GLY A 518 4.26 -23.95 -18.76
C GLY A 518 4.14 -24.87 -19.98
N THR A 519 5.29 -25.29 -20.51
CA THR A 519 5.39 -26.18 -21.68
C THR A 519 4.71 -27.52 -21.44
N GLU A 520 5.00 -28.17 -20.32
CA GLU A 520 4.52 -29.53 -20.04
C GLU A 520 3.03 -29.55 -19.65
N ALA A 521 2.52 -28.53 -18.96
CA ALA A 521 1.10 -28.42 -18.62
C ALA A 521 0.25 -28.32 -19.88
N HIS A 522 0.63 -27.50 -20.85
CA HIS A 522 -0.09 -27.40 -22.13
C HIS A 522 0.02 -28.69 -22.96
N ARG A 523 1.15 -29.40 -22.88
CA ARG A 523 1.29 -30.72 -23.53
C ARG A 523 0.34 -31.76 -22.91
N LEU A 524 0.16 -31.74 -21.59
CA LEU A 524 -0.73 -32.65 -20.86
C LEU A 524 -2.20 -32.31 -21.07
N ARG A 525 -2.55 -31.01 -21.02
CA ARG A 525 -3.91 -30.51 -21.22
C ARG A 525 -3.85 -29.15 -21.94
N PRO A 526 -4.04 -29.10 -23.27
CA PRO A 526 -3.94 -27.84 -24.04
C PRO A 526 -4.90 -26.72 -23.61
N ALA A 527 -5.99 -27.05 -22.90
CA ALA A 527 -6.95 -26.09 -22.39
C ALA A 527 -6.60 -25.52 -21.00
N VAL A 528 -5.65 -26.12 -20.26
CA VAL A 528 -5.28 -25.64 -18.93
C VAL A 528 -4.61 -24.27 -19.04
N ARG A 529 -4.81 -23.43 -18.03
CA ARG A 529 -4.16 -22.14 -17.92
C ARG A 529 -3.04 -22.16 -16.89
N VAL A 530 -1.94 -21.50 -17.21
CA VAL A 530 -0.79 -21.33 -16.35
C VAL A 530 -0.66 -19.85 -16.03
N SER A 531 -0.69 -19.51 -14.75
CA SER A 531 -0.64 -18.12 -14.30
C SER A 531 0.33 -17.94 -13.14
N ALA A 532 0.69 -16.69 -12.84
CA ALA A 532 1.61 -16.38 -11.75
C ALA A 532 1.17 -15.16 -10.94
N ALA A 533 1.11 -15.31 -9.62
CA ALA A 533 1.16 -14.23 -8.66
C ALA A 533 2.58 -13.66 -8.60
N VAL A 534 2.70 -12.38 -8.95
CA VAL A 534 3.99 -11.69 -9.01
C VAL A 534 3.95 -10.43 -8.16
N PHE A 535 5.09 -9.97 -7.65
CA PHE A 535 5.16 -8.69 -6.95
C PHE A 535 4.71 -7.54 -7.87
N GLY A 536 4.15 -6.46 -7.31
CA GLY A 536 3.73 -5.31 -8.10
C GLY A 536 4.91 -4.49 -8.67
N ALA A 537 6.00 -4.32 -7.91
CA ALA A 537 7.13 -3.50 -8.31
C ALA A 537 8.11 -4.25 -9.24
N TRP A 538 7.73 -4.49 -10.50
CA TRP A 538 8.47 -5.32 -11.49
C TRP A 538 9.89 -4.88 -11.81
N ASP A 539 10.07 -3.59 -12.07
CA ASP A 539 10.75 -2.85 -11.03
C ASP A 539 12.10 -3.43 -10.53
N GLY A 540 12.20 -3.55 -9.22
CA GLY A 540 13.34 -4.16 -8.52
C GLY A 540 13.31 -5.69 -8.41
N THR A 541 12.23 -6.38 -8.79
CA THR A 541 12.05 -7.82 -8.46
C THR A 541 13.08 -8.72 -9.14
N ARG A 542 13.55 -8.34 -10.32
CA ARG A 542 14.60 -9.04 -11.08
C ARG A 542 15.91 -9.12 -10.27
N GLU A 543 16.22 -8.12 -9.45
CA GLU A 543 17.49 -8.02 -8.72
C GLU A 543 17.36 -8.33 -7.23
N SER A 544 16.19 -8.15 -6.62
CA SER A 544 15.96 -8.44 -5.21
C SER A 544 15.60 -9.91 -4.95
N ILE A 545 14.63 -10.44 -5.70
CA ILE A 545 14.01 -11.76 -5.46
C ILE A 545 14.09 -12.70 -6.67
N ALA A 546 14.80 -12.30 -7.72
CA ALA A 546 15.00 -13.06 -8.95
C ALA A 546 13.67 -13.46 -9.65
N GLN A 547 12.66 -12.60 -9.58
CA GLN A 547 11.37 -12.78 -10.26
C GLN A 547 11.29 -11.83 -11.48
N ASP A 548 11.13 -12.39 -12.68
CA ASP A 548 11.07 -11.64 -13.94
C ASP A 548 9.81 -11.96 -14.77
N PRO A 549 8.65 -11.35 -14.43
CA PRO A 549 7.42 -11.57 -15.18
C PRO A 549 7.51 -11.11 -16.63
N VAL A 550 8.33 -10.08 -16.94
CA VAL A 550 8.42 -9.52 -18.29
C VAL A 550 9.06 -10.54 -19.24
N ALA A 551 10.09 -11.26 -18.77
CA ALA A 551 10.66 -12.37 -19.53
C ALA A 551 9.62 -13.47 -19.78
N TRP A 552 8.87 -13.87 -18.75
CA TRP A 552 7.86 -14.94 -18.87
C TRP A 552 6.74 -14.58 -19.84
N ILE A 553 6.28 -13.31 -19.82
CA ILE A 553 5.30 -12.76 -20.75
C ILE A 553 5.83 -12.81 -22.19
N ARG A 554 7.05 -12.32 -22.43
CA ARG A 554 7.63 -12.25 -23.78
C ARG A 554 7.92 -13.63 -24.38
N GLN A 555 8.29 -14.59 -23.53
CA GLN A 555 8.56 -15.96 -23.95
C GLN A 555 7.29 -16.83 -24.04
N GLY A 556 6.14 -16.35 -23.55
CA GLY A 556 4.88 -17.08 -23.58
C GLY A 556 4.84 -18.29 -22.64
N TRP A 557 5.55 -18.23 -21.50
CA TRP A 557 5.57 -19.34 -20.52
C TRP A 557 4.36 -19.35 -19.57
N ILE A 558 3.58 -18.27 -19.57
CA ILE A 558 2.34 -18.12 -18.79
C ILE A 558 1.23 -17.58 -19.70
N ASP A 559 -0.01 -17.93 -19.38
CA ASP A 559 -1.21 -17.53 -20.13
C ASP A 559 -1.77 -16.19 -19.69
N PHE A 560 -1.57 -15.82 -18.41
CA PHE A 560 -1.89 -14.53 -17.84
C PHE A 560 -1.06 -14.23 -16.58
N VAL A 561 -0.93 -12.95 -16.22
CA VAL A 561 -0.14 -12.48 -15.07
C VAL A 561 -1.01 -11.79 -14.03
N CYS A 562 -0.72 -12.02 -12.75
CA CYS A 562 -1.47 -11.46 -11.62
C CYS A 562 -0.55 -10.67 -10.68
N PRO A 563 -0.28 -9.38 -10.93
CA PRO A 563 0.50 -8.55 -10.01
C PRO A 563 -0.24 -8.33 -8.69
N MET A 564 0.42 -8.63 -7.58
CA MET A 564 -0.08 -8.38 -6.21
C MET A 564 0.10 -6.90 -5.86
N ASN A 565 -0.72 -6.04 -6.46
CA ASN A 565 -0.72 -4.59 -6.25
C ASN A 565 -1.44 -4.20 -4.95
N TYR A 566 -1.08 -4.85 -3.84
CA TYR A 566 -1.72 -4.64 -2.54
C TYR A 566 -1.28 -3.32 -1.94
N THR A 567 -2.15 -2.32 -2.04
CA THR A 567 -1.96 -1.01 -1.42
C THR A 567 -3.31 -0.34 -1.19
N PRO A 568 -3.48 0.47 -0.12
CA PRO A 568 -4.65 1.31 0.03
C PRO A 568 -4.57 2.62 -0.79
N SER A 569 -3.44 2.90 -1.45
CA SER A 569 -3.20 4.14 -2.19
C SER A 569 -3.52 3.97 -3.68
N ASN A 570 -4.49 4.75 -4.17
CA ASN A 570 -4.84 4.79 -5.59
C ASN A 570 -3.67 5.30 -6.45
N ASP A 571 -2.98 6.35 -6.02
CA ASP A 571 -1.82 6.89 -6.74
C ASP A 571 -0.70 5.87 -6.87
N TYR A 572 -0.46 5.05 -5.84
CA TYR A 572 0.55 4.01 -5.92
C TYR A 572 0.11 2.86 -6.83
N LEU A 573 -1.16 2.46 -6.75
CA LEU A 573 -1.73 1.46 -7.65
C LEU A 573 -1.63 1.92 -9.12
N GLU A 574 -1.96 3.17 -9.42
CA GLU A 574 -1.85 3.73 -10.77
C GLU A 574 -0.42 3.63 -11.29
N ARG A 575 0.58 4.05 -10.49
CA ARG A 575 1.99 3.94 -10.88
C ARG A 575 2.42 2.50 -11.18
N LEU A 576 1.98 1.54 -10.39
CA LEU A 576 2.32 0.13 -10.59
C LEU A 576 1.68 -0.41 -11.86
N LEU A 577 0.38 -0.19 -12.03
CA LEU A 577 -0.38 -0.79 -13.12
C LEU A 577 -0.12 -0.14 -14.48
N ASP A 578 0.13 1.17 -14.54
CA ASP A 578 0.60 1.83 -15.77
C ASP A 578 1.90 1.17 -16.28
N LEU A 579 2.90 1.03 -15.40
CA LEU A 579 4.16 0.37 -15.76
C LEU A 579 3.94 -1.09 -16.22
N GLN A 580 3.09 -1.83 -15.53
CA GLN A 580 2.84 -3.24 -15.83
C GLN A 580 2.11 -3.42 -17.16
N THR A 581 1.11 -2.58 -17.45
CA THR A 581 0.35 -2.65 -18.71
C THR A 581 1.21 -2.27 -19.90
N ASP A 582 2.09 -1.27 -19.76
CA ASP A 582 3.09 -0.92 -20.77
C ASP A 582 4.06 -2.09 -21.03
N LEU A 583 4.64 -2.67 -19.98
CA LEU A 583 5.60 -3.78 -20.10
C LEU A 583 4.98 -5.10 -20.59
N THR A 584 3.66 -5.25 -20.44
CA THR A 584 2.92 -6.41 -20.96
C THR A 584 2.71 -6.32 -22.47
N GLU A 585 2.73 -5.11 -23.05
CA GLU A 585 2.58 -4.86 -24.50
C GLU A 585 1.31 -5.52 -25.09
N ALA A 586 0.25 -5.66 -24.28
CA ALA A 586 -0.97 -6.40 -24.61
C ALA A 586 -0.76 -7.85 -25.13
N ARG A 587 0.38 -8.49 -24.80
CA ARG A 587 0.71 -9.87 -25.23
C ARG A 587 -0.14 -10.93 -24.55
N LEU A 588 -0.49 -10.69 -23.29
CA LEU A 588 -1.36 -11.56 -22.50
C LEU A 588 -2.19 -10.75 -21.50
N PRO A 589 -3.26 -11.33 -20.94
CA PRO A 589 -4.09 -10.65 -19.97
C PRO A 589 -3.37 -10.34 -18.65
N ILE A 590 -3.62 -9.14 -18.14
CA ILE A 590 -3.17 -8.72 -16.80
C ILE A 590 -4.36 -8.61 -15.85
N TYR A 591 -4.28 -9.31 -14.71
CA TYR A 591 -5.31 -9.23 -13.66
C TYR A 591 -4.76 -8.54 -12.42
N CYS A 592 -5.29 -7.36 -12.12
CA CYS A 592 -4.81 -6.55 -11.01
C CYS A 592 -5.16 -7.20 -9.67
N GLY A 593 -4.15 -7.56 -8.88
CA GLY A 593 -4.32 -8.05 -7.52
C GLY A 593 -4.64 -6.92 -6.55
N ILE A 594 -5.87 -6.87 -6.05
CA ILE A 594 -6.39 -5.84 -5.15
C ILE A 594 -6.28 -6.30 -3.69
N GLY A 595 -5.60 -5.50 -2.86
CA GLY A 595 -5.41 -5.76 -1.43
C GLY A 595 -6.64 -5.44 -0.59
N SER A 596 -7.81 -5.98 -0.94
CA SER A 596 -9.10 -5.64 -0.35
C SER A 596 -9.16 -5.76 1.19
N TYR A 597 -8.34 -6.64 1.79
CA TYR A 597 -8.18 -6.77 3.24
C TYR A 597 -7.59 -5.52 3.92
N GLN A 598 -6.91 -4.65 3.17
CA GLN A 598 -6.33 -3.39 3.64
C GLN A 598 -7.32 -2.22 3.55
N HIS A 599 -8.47 -2.40 2.90
CA HIS A 599 -9.43 -1.33 2.68
C HIS A 599 -10.37 -1.17 3.86
N ALA A 600 -10.55 0.08 4.28
CA ALA A 600 -11.46 0.43 5.38
C ALA A 600 -12.94 0.15 5.05
N SER A 601 -13.30 0.20 3.76
CA SER A 601 -14.68 0.14 3.28
C SER A 601 -14.78 -0.53 1.90
N PRO A 602 -15.91 -1.20 1.57
CA PRO A 602 -16.13 -1.79 0.25
C PRO A 602 -16.05 -0.78 -0.91
N SER A 603 -16.44 0.48 -0.70
CA SER A 603 -16.34 1.53 -1.73
C SER A 603 -14.90 1.82 -2.15
N ARG A 604 -13.91 1.69 -1.26
CA ARG A 604 -12.49 1.78 -1.63
C ARG A 604 -12.04 0.62 -2.52
N THR A 605 -12.51 -0.59 -2.25
CA THR A 605 -12.31 -1.74 -3.15
C THR A 605 -12.95 -1.49 -4.51
N ALA A 606 -14.18 -0.98 -4.54
CA ALA A 606 -14.87 -0.63 -5.78
C ALA A 606 -14.15 0.46 -6.58
N ALA A 607 -13.57 1.46 -5.91
CA ALA A 607 -12.76 2.51 -6.53
C ALA A 607 -11.49 1.95 -7.20
N GLN A 608 -10.80 1.00 -6.55
CA GLN A 608 -9.64 0.36 -7.16
C GLN A 608 -10.01 -0.57 -8.32
N ILE A 609 -11.17 -1.23 -8.28
CA ILE A 609 -11.67 -1.99 -9.43
C ILE A 609 -11.92 -1.07 -10.62
N ASP A 610 -12.58 0.07 -10.41
CA ASP A 610 -12.82 1.09 -11.43
C ASP A 610 -11.48 1.61 -11.98
N LEU A 611 -10.54 1.98 -11.11
CA LEU A 611 -9.20 2.41 -11.50
C LEU A 611 -8.45 1.36 -12.32
N ALA A 612 -8.45 0.09 -11.91
CA ALA A 612 -7.79 -0.99 -12.65
C ALA A 612 -8.35 -1.14 -14.07
N ARG A 613 -9.66 -1.00 -14.26
CA ARG A 613 -10.30 -1.01 -15.59
C ARG A 613 -9.86 0.18 -16.43
N ARG A 614 -9.82 1.39 -15.86
CA ARG A 614 -9.38 2.61 -16.56
C ARG A 614 -7.93 2.51 -17.04
N LEU A 615 -7.09 1.84 -16.25
CA LEU A 615 -5.67 1.61 -16.56
C LEU A 615 -5.45 0.43 -17.52
N GLY A 616 -6.51 -0.25 -17.97
CA GLY A 616 -6.43 -1.27 -19.00
C GLY A 616 -6.21 -2.70 -18.49
N ALA A 617 -6.37 -2.96 -17.19
CA ALA A 617 -6.38 -4.33 -16.70
C ALA A 617 -7.54 -5.13 -17.31
N ASP A 618 -7.32 -6.42 -17.54
CA ASP A 618 -8.30 -7.35 -18.12
C ASP A 618 -9.28 -7.91 -17.09
N GLY A 619 -9.10 -7.55 -15.82
CA GLY A 619 -9.88 -8.01 -14.69
C GLY A 619 -9.12 -7.73 -13.39
N PHE A 620 -9.63 -8.30 -12.29
CA PHE A 620 -9.06 -8.11 -10.96
C PHE A 620 -9.17 -9.38 -10.12
N ILE A 621 -8.29 -9.49 -9.12
CA ILE A 621 -8.34 -10.56 -8.12
C ILE A 621 -8.25 -9.94 -6.72
N CYS A 622 -9.27 -10.16 -5.89
CA CYS A 622 -9.28 -9.64 -4.52
C CYS A 622 -8.55 -10.58 -3.57
N PHE A 623 -7.61 -10.05 -2.79
CA PHE A 623 -7.04 -10.74 -1.62
C PHE A 623 -7.57 -10.08 -0.33
N ALA A 624 -8.04 -10.81 0.68
CA ALA A 624 -8.27 -12.26 0.73
C ALA A 624 -9.76 -12.57 0.85
N HIS A 625 -10.23 -13.68 0.26
CA HIS A 625 -11.59 -14.22 0.40
C HIS A 625 -11.81 -14.77 1.81
N THR A 626 -11.99 -13.86 2.76
CA THR A 626 -12.28 -14.11 4.18
C THR A 626 -13.77 -14.01 4.44
N GLU A 627 -14.22 -14.41 5.63
CA GLU A 627 -15.60 -14.22 6.05
C GLU A 627 -16.03 -12.74 6.01
N THR A 628 -15.13 -11.82 6.39
CA THR A 628 -15.41 -10.37 6.31
C THR A 628 -15.59 -9.92 4.87
N PHE A 629 -14.73 -10.37 3.96
CA PHE A 629 -14.87 -10.06 2.53
C PHE A 629 -16.18 -10.62 1.97
N ALA A 630 -16.50 -11.89 2.26
CA ALA A 630 -17.70 -12.56 1.79
C ALA A 630 -19.00 -11.93 2.33
N LYS A 631 -19.03 -11.51 3.61
CA LYS A 631 -20.22 -10.92 4.24
C LYS A 631 -20.40 -9.42 3.98
N ARG A 632 -19.31 -8.67 3.78
CA ARG A 632 -19.37 -7.20 3.68
C ARG A 632 -19.01 -6.67 2.29
N THR A 633 -17.98 -7.21 1.66
CA THR A 633 -17.45 -6.65 0.41
C THR A 633 -18.16 -7.23 -0.81
N LEU A 634 -18.37 -8.55 -0.87
CA LEU A 634 -19.05 -9.19 -2.00
C LEU A 634 -20.46 -8.62 -2.26
N PRO A 635 -21.36 -8.53 -1.27
CA PRO A 635 -22.70 -7.95 -1.50
C PRO A 635 -22.64 -6.49 -1.92
N ALA A 636 -21.66 -5.73 -1.42
CA ALA A 636 -21.46 -4.33 -1.76
C ALA A 636 -21.00 -4.14 -3.21
N LEU A 637 -20.06 -4.97 -3.69
CA LEU A 637 -19.61 -4.95 -5.09
C LEU A 637 -20.73 -5.36 -6.06
N ALA A 638 -21.60 -6.29 -5.65
CA ALA A 638 -22.75 -6.75 -6.42
C ALA A 638 -23.80 -5.65 -6.66
N LEU A 639 -23.78 -4.55 -5.90
CA LEU A 639 -24.65 -3.38 -6.16
C LEU A 639 -24.31 -2.68 -7.50
N GLY A 640 -23.06 -2.76 -7.96
CA GLY A 640 -22.64 -2.04 -9.18
C GLY A 640 -21.45 -2.65 -9.90
N SER A 641 -20.28 -2.72 -9.26
CA SER A 641 -19.04 -3.17 -9.92
C SER A 641 -19.14 -4.57 -10.52
N THR A 642 -19.93 -5.47 -9.94
CA THR A 642 -20.12 -6.85 -10.40
C THR A 642 -21.58 -7.25 -10.61
N ARG A 643 -22.49 -6.26 -10.65
CA ARG A 643 -23.95 -6.45 -10.82
C ARG A 643 -24.31 -7.23 -12.09
N GLU A 644 -23.74 -6.82 -13.22
CA GLU A 644 -24.04 -7.45 -14.51
C GLU A 644 -23.07 -8.62 -14.75
N PRO A 645 -23.53 -9.70 -15.42
CA PRO A 645 -22.67 -10.83 -15.76
C PRO A 645 -21.40 -10.40 -16.50
N ALA A 646 -20.26 -11.01 -16.16
CA ALA A 646 -19.01 -10.79 -16.89
C ALA A 646 -19.02 -11.43 -18.30
N GLY A 647 -20.04 -12.22 -18.65
CA GLY A 647 -20.07 -13.05 -19.86
C GLY A 647 -19.32 -14.37 -19.67
N THR A 648 -19.38 -15.23 -20.68
CA THR A 648 -18.81 -16.59 -20.65
C THR A 648 -17.40 -16.68 -21.24
N VAL A 649 -16.95 -15.65 -21.97
CA VAL A 649 -15.61 -15.59 -22.56
C VAL A 649 -14.75 -14.63 -21.75
N LEU A 650 -13.66 -15.14 -21.17
CA LEU A 650 -12.68 -14.37 -20.44
C LEU A 650 -11.43 -14.09 -21.29
N PRO A 651 -10.66 -13.03 -21.00
CA PRO A 651 -9.50 -12.65 -21.82
C PRO A 651 -8.42 -13.73 -21.96
N HIS A 652 -8.35 -14.67 -21.03
CA HIS A 652 -7.41 -15.79 -21.09
C HIS A 652 -7.98 -17.04 -21.80
N HIS A 653 -9.26 -17.07 -22.17
CA HIS A 653 -9.88 -18.20 -22.87
C HIS A 653 -9.40 -18.41 -24.30
N PRO A 654 -9.21 -17.37 -25.14
CA PRO A 654 -8.73 -17.57 -26.51
C PRO A 654 -7.42 -18.36 -26.52
N ARG A 655 -7.23 -19.25 -27.49
CA ARG A 655 -5.93 -19.93 -27.67
C ARG A 655 -5.00 -19.14 -28.58
N HIS A 656 -5.59 -18.36 -29.48
CA HIS A 656 -4.87 -17.49 -30.39
C HIS A 656 -4.90 -16.06 -29.86
N ARG A 657 -3.73 -15.42 -29.81
CA ARG A 657 -3.57 -14.03 -29.36
C ARG A 657 -3.40 -13.13 -30.57
N LEU A 658 -4.07 -11.98 -30.54
CA LEU A 658 -3.90 -10.94 -31.56
C LEU A 658 -2.61 -10.17 -31.29
N ALA A 659 -1.82 -9.95 -32.34
CA ALA A 659 -0.73 -8.99 -32.30
C ALA A 659 -1.29 -7.60 -32.58
N PHE A 660 -1.06 -6.68 -31.64
CA PHE A 660 -1.49 -5.29 -31.80
C PHE A 660 -0.33 -4.40 -32.24
N THR A 661 -0.62 -3.46 -33.13
CA THR A 661 0.29 -2.36 -33.48
C THR A 661 -0.50 -1.06 -33.46
N ALA A 662 -0.08 -0.12 -32.62
CA ALA A 662 -0.68 1.21 -32.52
C ALA A 662 0.20 2.26 -33.21
N SER A 663 -0.40 3.38 -33.63
CA SER A 663 0.34 4.59 -33.99
C SER A 663 1.28 4.99 -32.86
N PRO A 664 2.52 5.43 -33.13
CA PRO A 664 3.44 5.82 -32.07
C PRO A 664 2.88 7.03 -31.29
N PRO A 665 3.10 7.08 -29.96
CA PRO A 665 2.76 8.26 -29.18
C PRO A 665 3.64 9.44 -29.56
N ASP A 666 3.26 10.63 -29.07
CA ASP A 666 4.02 11.84 -29.29
C ASP A 666 5.09 12.01 -28.19
N PRO A 667 6.39 11.91 -28.53
CA PRO A 667 7.47 11.94 -27.55
C PRO A 667 7.63 13.30 -26.87
N ASP A 668 7.08 14.37 -27.47
CA ASP A 668 7.15 15.73 -26.91
C ASP A 668 6.09 15.98 -25.83
N ILE A 669 5.20 15.01 -25.58
CA ILE A 669 4.17 15.08 -24.53
C ILE A 669 4.14 13.80 -23.68
N GLU A 670 5.31 13.37 -23.23
CA GLU A 670 5.48 12.24 -22.30
C GLU A 670 4.95 10.90 -22.87
N ASP A 671 5.14 10.66 -24.18
CA ASP A 671 4.67 9.47 -24.88
C ASP A 671 3.14 9.27 -24.75
N HIS A 672 2.39 10.37 -24.83
CA HIS A 672 0.93 10.38 -24.88
C HIS A 672 0.41 10.91 -26.22
N TYR A 673 -0.92 10.89 -26.39
CA TYR A 673 -1.57 11.31 -27.63
C TYR A 673 -2.30 12.64 -27.43
N PRO A 674 -2.14 13.62 -28.33
CA PRO A 674 -2.92 14.84 -28.26
C PRO A 674 -4.34 14.62 -28.79
N LEU A 675 -5.28 15.44 -28.32
CA LEU A 675 -6.65 15.45 -28.81
C LEU A 675 -6.70 15.68 -30.33
N ARG A 676 -7.71 15.12 -31.00
CA ARG A 676 -8.00 15.26 -32.45
C ARG A 676 -6.93 14.69 -33.40
N ARG A 677 -5.77 14.24 -32.92
CA ARG A 677 -4.78 13.54 -33.74
C ARG A 677 -5.34 12.19 -34.17
N ARG A 678 -5.16 11.85 -35.45
CA ARG A 678 -5.52 10.54 -35.98
C ARG A 678 -4.67 9.46 -35.32
N LEU A 679 -5.32 8.49 -34.69
CA LEU A 679 -4.73 7.31 -34.08
C LEU A 679 -5.11 6.08 -34.90
N THR A 680 -4.20 5.12 -35.01
CA THR A 680 -4.47 3.86 -35.72
C THR A 680 -4.11 2.68 -34.84
N VAL A 681 -4.95 1.65 -34.84
CA VAL A 681 -4.67 0.37 -34.18
C VAL A 681 -4.94 -0.75 -35.16
N THR A 682 -3.93 -1.59 -35.39
CA THR A 682 -4.07 -2.81 -36.18
C THR A 682 -3.97 -4.01 -35.25
N ALA A 683 -4.91 -4.95 -35.37
CA ALA A 683 -4.90 -6.24 -34.69
C ALA A 683 -4.79 -7.34 -35.73
N GLN A 684 -3.82 -8.24 -35.61
CA GLN A 684 -3.58 -9.31 -36.58
C GLN A 684 -3.50 -10.67 -35.90
N LEU A 685 -4.12 -11.68 -36.52
CA LEU A 685 -4.01 -13.08 -36.09
C LEU A 685 -2.70 -13.70 -36.57
N PRO A 686 -2.11 -14.64 -35.80
CA PRO A 686 -1.02 -15.46 -36.28
C PRO A 686 -1.54 -16.47 -37.31
N GLY A 687 -1.40 -16.15 -38.60
CA GLY A 687 -1.81 -16.99 -39.73
C GLY A 687 -3.14 -16.58 -40.38
N GLN A 688 -3.57 -17.33 -41.40
CA GLN A 688 -4.79 -17.04 -42.15
C GLN A 688 -5.94 -17.96 -41.70
N PRO A 689 -6.98 -17.43 -41.04
CA PRO A 689 -8.11 -18.23 -40.63
C PRO A 689 -9.00 -18.61 -41.82
N THR A 690 -9.72 -19.73 -41.71
CA THR A 690 -10.78 -20.09 -42.67
C THR A 690 -12.01 -19.20 -42.47
N GLU A 691 -12.35 -18.87 -41.22
CA GLU A 691 -13.40 -17.91 -40.87
C GLU A 691 -12.95 -17.02 -39.72
N PHE A 692 -13.26 -15.74 -39.83
CA PHE A 692 -12.95 -14.72 -38.83
C PHE A 692 -14.11 -13.72 -38.74
N ALA A 693 -14.78 -13.69 -37.59
CA ALA A 693 -15.94 -12.84 -37.35
C ALA A 693 -15.66 -11.90 -36.15
N PRO A 694 -14.83 -10.86 -36.33
CA PRO A 694 -14.47 -9.95 -35.25
C PRO A 694 -15.58 -8.95 -34.93
N GLU A 695 -15.94 -8.90 -33.65
CA GLU A 695 -16.70 -7.82 -33.04
C GLU A 695 -15.71 -6.79 -32.49
N VAL A 696 -15.90 -5.51 -32.84
CA VAL A 696 -14.93 -4.45 -32.53
C VAL A 696 -15.62 -3.40 -31.68
N THR A 697 -15.13 -3.22 -30.46
CA THR A 697 -15.66 -2.25 -29.49
C THR A 697 -14.57 -1.25 -29.15
N LEU A 698 -14.88 0.04 -29.28
CA LEU A 698 -14.04 1.10 -28.74
C LEU A 698 -14.33 1.26 -27.25
N LEU A 699 -13.29 1.16 -26.43
CA LEU A 699 -13.36 1.44 -25.00
C LEU A 699 -12.76 2.82 -24.71
N ARG A 700 -13.39 3.58 -23.80
CA ARG A 700 -12.81 4.74 -23.12
C ARG A 700 -12.87 4.51 -21.62
N ASP A 701 -11.73 4.67 -20.96
CA ASP A 701 -11.57 4.47 -19.52
C ASP A 701 -12.06 3.07 -19.08
N GLY A 702 -11.81 2.07 -19.94
CA GLY A 702 -12.20 0.68 -19.70
C GLY A 702 -13.68 0.36 -19.97
N TYR A 703 -14.48 1.29 -20.51
CA TYR A 703 -15.90 1.06 -20.78
C TYR A 703 -16.27 1.33 -22.25
N PRO A 704 -17.28 0.63 -22.82
CA PRO A 704 -17.73 0.87 -24.18
C PRO A 704 -18.06 2.35 -24.45
N PHE A 705 -17.54 2.88 -25.54
CA PHE A 705 -17.64 4.28 -25.93
C PHE A 705 -18.07 4.43 -27.38
N ILE A 706 -19.07 5.28 -27.62
CA ILE A 706 -19.61 5.54 -28.96
C ILE A 706 -19.00 6.85 -29.48
N ALA A 707 -18.05 6.74 -30.41
CA ALA A 707 -17.37 7.88 -31.03
C ALA A 707 -18.05 8.39 -32.33
N GLY A 708 -19.12 7.72 -32.80
CA GLY A 708 -19.76 8.02 -34.08
C GLY A 708 -18.77 7.95 -35.25
N ASN A 709 -18.85 8.90 -36.19
CA ASN A 709 -17.97 8.96 -37.37
C ASN A 709 -16.49 9.28 -37.06
N ALA A 710 -16.12 9.41 -35.78
CA ALA A 710 -14.73 9.60 -35.38
C ALA A 710 -13.98 8.26 -35.17
N PHE A 711 -14.67 7.13 -35.31
CA PHE A 711 -14.09 5.79 -35.21
C PHE A 711 -14.49 4.94 -36.42
N GLU A 712 -13.50 4.52 -37.19
CA GLU A 712 -13.67 3.72 -38.40
C GLU A 712 -12.99 2.36 -38.24
N VAL A 713 -13.64 1.30 -38.75
CA VAL A 713 -13.18 -0.09 -38.62
C VAL A 713 -13.17 -0.76 -39.98
N GLU A 714 -11.99 -1.17 -40.42
CA GLU A 714 -11.77 -1.98 -41.62
C GLU A 714 -11.48 -3.43 -41.18
N ARG A 715 -12.34 -4.37 -41.62
CA ARG A 715 -12.16 -5.81 -41.34
C ARG A 715 -11.43 -6.47 -42.51
N ARG A 716 -10.34 -7.18 -42.21
CA ARG A 716 -9.53 -7.95 -43.16
C ARG A 716 -9.65 -9.45 -42.85
N PRO A 717 -9.30 -10.34 -43.79
CA PRO A 717 -9.43 -11.79 -43.57
C PRO A 717 -8.66 -12.31 -42.34
N ASP A 718 -7.54 -11.67 -42.00
CA ASP A 718 -6.63 -12.07 -40.91
C ASP A 718 -6.49 -11.01 -39.79
N GLY A 719 -7.31 -9.96 -39.82
CA GLY A 719 -7.15 -8.87 -38.86
C GLY A 719 -8.15 -7.73 -38.96
N VAL A 720 -7.94 -6.72 -38.13
CA VAL A 720 -8.77 -5.51 -38.06
C VAL A 720 -7.86 -4.30 -38.06
N HIS A 721 -8.17 -3.30 -38.87
CA HIS A 721 -7.55 -1.99 -38.82
C HIS A 721 -8.57 -0.96 -38.34
N CYS A 722 -8.23 -0.23 -37.28
CA CYS A 722 -9.08 0.78 -36.66
C CYS A 722 -8.43 2.16 -36.77
N GLU A 723 -9.21 3.18 -37.15
CA GLU A 723 -8.82 4.58 -37.11
C GLU A 723 -9.70 5.33 -36.10
N LEU A 724 -9.08 6.13 -35.22
CA LEU A 724 -9.76 6.95 -34.21
C LEU A 724 -9.29 8.40 -34.29
N ARG A 725 -10.23 9.35 -34.22
CA ARG A 725 -9.97 10.78 -34.02
C ARG A 725 -10.60 11.23 -32.70
N PRO A 726 -9.89 11.14 -31.57
CA PRO A 726 -10.48 11.35 -30.25
C PRO A 726 -10.90 12.81 -30.07
N ARG A 727 -12.13 13.03 -29.61
CA ARG A 727 -12.70 14.37 -29.35
C ARG A 727 -12.73 14.72 -27.87
N GLU A 728 -12.53 13.73 -27.01
CA GLU A 728 -12.50 13.85 -25.55
C GLU A 728 -11.20 13.22 -25.05
N PRO A 729 -10.60 13.74 -23.96
CA PRO A 729 -9.47 13.09 -23.31
C PRO A 729 -9.91 11.78 -22.66
N GLY A 730 -8.95 10.91 -22.39
CA GLY A 730 -9.19 9.64 -21.71
C GLY A 730 -8.26 8.54 -22.16
N ARG A 731 -8.43 7.36 -21.58
CA ARG A 731 -7.65 6.16 -21.90
C ARG A 731 -8.43 5.29 -22.88
N TYR A 732 -7.97 5.18 -24.12
CA TYR A 732 -8.67 4.44 -25.17
C TYR A 732 -8.08 3.05 -25.40
N GLN A 733 -8.92 2.05 -25.65
CA GLN A 733 -8.52 0.71 -26.08
C GLN A 733 -9.46 0.18 -27.16
N ILE A 734 -8.95 -0.68 -28.04
CA ILE A 734 -9.76 -1.46 -28.97
C ILE A 734 -9.93 -2.86 -28.41
N GLU A 735 -11.17 -3.25 -28.15
CA GLU A 735 -11.53 -4.62 -27.78
C GLU A 735 -12.00 -5.38 -29.03
N ILE A 736 -11.39 -6.54 -29.27
CA ILE A 736 -11.75 -7.45 -30.34
C ILE A 736 -12.34 -8.71 -29.72
N GLY A 737 -13.65 -8.89 -29.89
CA GLY A 737 -14.42 -10.07 -29.49
C GLY A 737 -14.82 -10.95 -30.68
N GLY A 738 -15.62 -11.99 -30.41
CA GLY A 738 -16.23 -12.84 -31.43
C GLY A 738 -15.66 -14.26 -31.46
N SER A 739 -15.49 -14.83 -32.66
CA SER A 739 -14.92 -16.18 -32.82
C SER A 739 -14.04 -16.29 -34.06
N VAL A 740 -13.15 -17.29 -34.04
CA VAL A 740 -12.23 -17.61 -35.14
C VAL A 740 -12.24 -19.12 -35.41
N ARG A 741 -12.07 -19.50 -36.68
CA ARG A 741 -11.89 -20.89 -37.11
C ARG A 741 -10.71 -20.99 -38.05
N LEU A 742 -9.63 -21.61 -37.60
CA LEU A 742 -8.38 -21.65 -38.37
C LEU A 742 -8.46 -22.60 -39.58
N THR A 743 -9.07 -23.77 -39.42
CA THR A 743 -9.15 -24.79 -40.49
C THR A 743 -10.60 -25.16 -40.79
N ARG A 744 -10.88 -25.62 -42.01
CA ARG A 744 -12.23 -26.10 -42.41
C ARG A 744 -12.79 -27.23 -41.53
N GLN A 745 -11.93 -28.01 -40.88
CA GLN A 745 -12.32 -29.09 -39.98
C GLN A 745 -12.22 -28.71 -38.49
N GLY A 746 -11.71 -27.52 -38.16
CA GLY A 746 -11.57 -27.03 -36.80
C GLY A 746 -12.89 -26.50 -36.21
N THR A 747 -12.96 -26.40 -34.90
CA THR A 747 -14.08 -25.77 -34.17
C THR A 747 -13.93 -24.25 -34.15
N HIS A 748 -15.04 -23.53 -33.96
CA HIS A 748 -14.98 -22.12 -33.62
C HIS A 748 -14.36 -21.96 -32.22
N GLU A 749 -13.34 -21.14 -32.13
CA GLU A 749 -12.71 -20.77 -30.87
C GLU A 749 -13.11 -19.33 -30.48
N PRO A 750 -13.34 -19.06 -29.18
CA PRO A 750 -13.69 -17.72 -28.72
C PRO A 750 -12.52 -16.74 -28.91
N LEU A 751 -12.85 -15.49 -29.19
CA LEU A 751 -11.91 -14.38 -29.29
C LEU A 751 -12.29 -13.30 -28.28
N LEU A 752 -11.30 -12.83 -27.53
CA LEU A 752 -11.39 -11.65 -26.69
C LEU A 752 -9.98 -11.13 -26.42
N SER A 753 -9.64 -9.96 -26.93
CA SER A 753 -8.35 -9.31 -26.67
C SER A 753 -8.51 -7.80 -26.71
N ARG A 754 -7.66 -7.10 -25.96
CA ARG A 754 -7.65 -5.64 -25.89
C ARG A 754 -6.31 -5.11 -26.34
N SER A 755 -6.33 -4.02 -27.09
CA SER A 755 -5.10 -3.32 -27.48
C SER A 755 -4.39 -2.71 -26.25
N PRO A 756 -3.13 -2.29 -26.41
CA PRO A 756 -2.51 -1.37 -25.45
C PRO A 756 -3.38 -0.13 -25.22
N VAL A 757 -3.23 0.49 -24.04
CA VAL A 757 -3.94 1.72 -23.68
C VAL A 757 -3.34 2.90 -24.42
N LEU A 758 -4.19 3.68 -25.10
CA LEU A 758 -3.83 4.92 -25.76
C LEU A 758 -4.30 6.10 -24.90
N ARG A 759 -3.41 6.70 -24.13
CA ARG A 759 -3.75 7.85 -23.27
C ARG A 759 -3.81 9.14 -24.10
N VAL A 760 -5.02 9.64 -24.29
CA VAL A 760 -5.28 10.91 -24.97
C VAL A 760 -5.39 12.03 -23.94
N LEU A 761 -4.53 13.04 -24.06
CA LEU A 761 -4.50 14.20 -23.18
C LEU A 761 -5.50 15.27 -23.64
N SER A 762 -6.03 16.03 -22.68
CA SER A 762 -6.70 17.30 -22.94
C SER A 762 -5.73 18.34 -23.52
N GLU A 763 -6.25 19.43 -24.09
CA GLU A 763 -5.40 20.52 -24.60
C GLU A 763 -4.51 21.12 -23.51
N ASP A 764 -5.03 21.28 -22.29
CA ASP A 764 -4.29 21.80 -21.14
C ASP A 764 -3.21 20.83 -20.65
N GLU A 765 -3.52 19.53 -20.56
CA GLU A 765 -2.55 18.49 -20.19
C GLU A 765 -1.45 18.36 -21.24
N ALA A 766 -1.79 18.38 -22.54
CA ALA A 766 -0.81 18.33 -23.61
C ALA A 766 0.08 19.58 -23.61
N ALA A 767 -0.49 20.77 -23.39
CA ALA A 767 0.29 22.00 -23.26
C ALA A 767 1.21 21.96 -22.03
N GLU A 768 0.75 21.39 -20.92
CA GLU A 768 1.57 21.19 -19.71
C GLU A 768 2.69 20.17 -19.93
N ALA A 769 2.39 19.01 -20.51
CA ALA A 769 3.39 18.01 -20.87
C ALA A 769 4.45 18.60 -21.82
N LEU A 770 4.01 19.35 -22.84
CA LEU A 770 4.92 20.02 -23.76
C LEU A 770 5.80 21.05 -23.04
N ARG A 771 5.23 21.86 -22.12
CA ARG A 771 6.01 22.80 -21.28
C ARG A 771 7.11 22.07 -20.49
N ARG A 772 6.81 20.88 -19.96
CA ARG A 772 7.78 20.08 -19.19
C ARG A 772 8.96 19.56 -20.04
N THR A 773 8.82 19.50 -21.36
CA THR A 773 9.93 19.09 -22.24
C THR A 773 10.91 20.21 -22.59
N GLY A 774 10.55 21.47 -22.30
CA GLY A 774 11.35 22.66 -22.56
C GLY A 774 12.18 23.16 -21.36
N PRO A 775 12.92 24.27 -21.52
CA PRO A 775 13.66 24.88 -20.42
C PRO A 775 12.75 25.40 -19.30
N PRO A 776 13.23 25.45 -18.04
CA PRO A 776 12.49 26.02 -16.92
C PRO A 776 12.16 27.50 -17.16
N ILE A 777 10.94 27.91 -16.83
CA ILE A 777 10.46 29.29 -16.96
C ILE A 777 10.68 30.03 -15.64
N PHE A 778 11.62 30.97 -15.64
CA PHE A 778 11.96 31.81 -14.49
C PHE A 778 11.10 33.09 -14.46
N ALA A 779 10.83 33.61 -13.27
CA ALA A 779 9.97 34.79 -13.08
C ALA A 779 10.68 36.12 -13.44
N GLY A 780 11.97 36.07 -13.78
CA GLY A 780 12.78 37.26 -14.10
C GLY A 780 13.19 38.04 -12.86
N ARG A 781 13.21 37.40 -11.68
CA ARG A 781 13.66 38.02 -10.43
C ARG A 781 15.17 38.24 -10.49
N ARG A 782 15.66 39.33 -9.91
CA ARG A 782 17.11 39.55 -9.76
C ARG A 782 17.69 38.49 -8.81
N GLY A 783 18.53 37.60 -9.31
CA GLY A 783 19.08 36.51 -8.51
C GLY A 783 19.66 35.35 -9.31
N ALA A 784 20.11 34.32 -8.59
CA ALA A 784 20.55 33.07 -9.21
C ALA A 784 19.34 32.27 -9.70
N ARG A 785 19.36 31.85 -10.97
CA ARG A 785 18.35 30.96 -11.55
C ARG A 785 18.56 29.54 -11.04
N VAL A 786 17.61 29.03 -10.26
CA VAL A 786 17.68 27.70 -9.62
C VAL A 786 16.60 26.80 -10.20
N GLY A 787 17.00 25.76 -10.91
CA GLY A 787 16.10 24.70 -11.36
C GLY A 787 15.97 23.61 -10.29
N VAL A 788 14.77 23.37 -9.79
CA VAL A 788 14.49 22.25 -8.87
C VAL A 788 13.84 21.13 -9.66
N TRP A 789 14.44 19.94 -9.66
CA TRP A 789 13.90 18.80 -10.39
C TRP A 789 12.59 18.30 -9.78
N MET A 790 11.50 18.43 -10.54
CA MET A 790 10.13 18.12 -10.11
C MET A 790 9.62 16.78 -10.65
N GLN A 791 10.29 16.19 -11.63
CA GLN A 791 9.82 14.95 -12.25
C GLN A 791 10.05 13.76 -11.31
N LYS A 792 9.01 13.37 -10.55
CA LYS A 792 9.03 12.22 -9.64
C LYS A 792 10.18 12.29 -8.61
N GLY A 793 10.45 13.43 -7.97
CA GLY A 793 11.41 13.53 -6.86
C GLY A 793 10.73 13.44 -5.49
N PHE A 794 11.32 12.72 -4.52
CA PHE A 794 10.93 12.80 -3.12
C PHE A 794 11.39 14.13 -2.51
N GLY A 795 10.53 14.80 -1.77
CA GLY A 795 10.80 16.12 -1.18
C GLY A 795 10.97 17.25 -2.19
N ALA A 796 10.77 17.01 -3.50
CA ALA A 796 10.98 18.01 -4.55
C ALA A 796 10.11 19.25 -4.37
N GLU A 797 8.82 19.06 -4.08
CA GLU A 797 7.90 20.16 -3.80
C GLU A 797 8.34 20.94 -2.56
N SER A 798 8.68 20.24 -1.47
CA SER A 798 9.17 20.88 -0.24
C SER A 798 10.45 21.69 -0.46
N ILE A 799 11.38 21.19 -1.27
CA ILE A 799 12.61 21.91 -1.66
C ILE A 799 12.27 23.14 -2.50
N TYR A 800 11.38 23.00 -3.48
CA TYR A 800 10.93 24.11 -4.31
C TYR A 800 10.29 25.21 -3.45
N GLN A 801 9.37 24.85 -2.57
CA GLN A 801 8.70 25.78 -1.65
C GLN A 801 9.67 26.47 -0.69
N ALA A 802 10.67 25.74 -0.17
CA ALA A 802 11.69 26.32 0.72
C ALA A 802 12.61 27.33 0.02
N LEU A 803 12.80 27.20 -1.30
CA LEU A 803 13.69 28.04 -2.09
C LEU A 803 12.97 29.20 -2.79
N LYS A 804 11.72 29.03 -3.24
CA LYS A 804 11.04 29.95 -4.19
C LYS A 804 10.91 31.39 -3.68
N ASP A 805 10.83 31.58 -2.37
CA ASP A 805 10.63 32.89 -1.75
C ASP A 805 11.93 33.44 -1.12
N GLN A 806 13.07 32.78 -1.33
CA GLN A 806 14.35 33.21 -0.79
C GLN A 806 14.92 34.42 -1.54
N PRO A 807 15.37 35.46 -0.83
CA PRO A 807 15.95 36.64 -1.45
C PRO A 807 17.18 36.32 -2.33
N GLY A 808 17.16 36.81 -3.56
CA GLY A 808 18.25 36.65 -4.52
C GLY A 808 18.29 35.28 -5.23
N LEU A 809 17.22 34.49 -5.13
CA LEU A 809 16.98 33.31 -5.96
C LEU A 809 15.78 33.55 -6.89
N ASP A 810 15.90 33.10 -8.14
CA ASP A 810 14.79 32.96 -9.09
C ASP A 810 14.61 31.46 -9.33
N VAL A 811 13.62 30.86 -8.69
CA VAL A 811 13.48 29.40 -8.63
C VAL A 811 12.37 28.97 -9.57
N ALA A 812 12.64 27.97 -10.39
CA ALA A 812 11.69 27.40 -11.33
C ALA A 812 11.71 25.87 -11.27
N PRO A 813 10.56 25.23 -11.53
CA PRO A 813 10.51 23.78 -11.65
C PRO A 813 11.25 23.31 -12.92
N LEU A 814 12.03 22.24 -12.80
CA LEU A 814 12.79 21.59 -13.87
C LEU A 814 12.24 20.17 -14.08
N TYR A 815 11.92 19.83 -15.31
CA TYR A 815 11.28 18.54 -15.64
C TYR A 815 12.08 17.67 -16.62
N ASN A 816 13.20 18.17 -17.15
CA ASN A 816 14.08 17.41 -18.04
C ASN A 816 15.54 17.85 -17.88
N LEU A 817 16.48 16.95 -18.20
CA LEU A 817 17.92 17.19 -18.08
C LEU A 817 18.58 17.51 -19.44
N LYS A 818 17.81 18.02 -20.40
CA LYS A 818 18.35 18.42 -21.72
C LYS A 818 19.34 19.58 -21.55
N ALA A 819 20.32 19.66 -22.46
CA ALA A 819 21.38 20.66 -22.37
C ALA A 819 20.86 22.10 -22.28
N ASP A 820 19.84 22.45 -23.07
CA ASP A 820 19.25 23.80 -23.07
C ASP A 820 18.58 24.13 -21.73
N SER A 821 17.82 23.17 -21.17
CA SER A 821 17.19 23.30 -19.85
C SER A 821 18.19 23.47 -18.72
N LEU A 822 19.28 22.70 -18.76
CA LEU A 822 20.38 22.83 -17.80
C LEU A 822 21.10 24.18 -17.96
N SER A 823 21.33 24.63 -19.19
CA SER A 823 22.02 25.90 -19.46
C SER A 823 21.22 27.14 -19.03
N ALA A 824 19.88 27.02 -18.95
CA ALA A 824 19.02 28.06 -18.40
C ALA A 824 19.22 28.26 -16.89
N CYS A 825 19.71 27.25 -16.17
CA CYS A 825 19.96 27.27 -14.74
C CYS A 825 21.38 27.74 -14.39
N HIS A 826 21.53 28.48 -13.30
CA HIS A 826 22.82 28.66 -12.63
C HIS A 826 23.08 27.54 -11.60
N VAL A 827 22.02 27.05 -10.96
CA VAL A 827 22.05 25.95 -10.00
C VAL A 827 20.94 24.95 -10.34
N VAL A 828 21.24 23.66 -10.26
CA VAL A 828 20.26 22.57 -10.34
C VAL A 828 20.25 21.83 -9.01
N VAL A 829 19.07 21.62 -8.44
CA VAL A 829 18.85 20.77 -7.27
C VAL A 829 18.10 19.53 -7.72
N LEU A 830 18.75 18.37 -7.57
CA LEU A 830 18.25 17.08 -8.01
C LEU A 830 17.97 16.20 -6.77
N PRO A 831 16.72 16.17 -6.29
CA PRO A 831 16.38 15.36 -5.14
C PRO A 831 16.30 13.88 -5.50
N GLN A 832 16.32 13.01 -4.50
CA GLN A 832 16.13 11.58 -4.67
C GLN A 832 14.91 11.26 -5.54
N PRO A 833 15.05 10.42 -6.58
CA PRO A 833 13.92 10.05 -7.41
C PRO A 833 13.01 9.05 -6.68
N ARG A 834 11.71 9.19 -6.94
CA ARG A 834 10.68 8.16 -6.73
C ARG A 834 10.88 7.04 -7.76
N THR A 835 10.25 5.89 -7.54
CA THR A 835 10.36 4.73 -8.45
C THR A 835 10.03 5.10 -9.91
N GLY A 836 10.78 4.53 -10.86
CA GLY A 836 10.56 4.72 -12.31
C GLY A 836 11.57 5.60 -13.06
N LEU A 837 12.59 6.17 -12.42
CA LEU A 837 13.68 6.92 -13.10
C LEU A 837 14.94 6.06 -13.30
N ARG A 838 14.78 4.83 -13.80
CA ARG A 838 15.88 3.87 -14.04
C ARG A 838 16.94 4.37 -15.00
N HIS A 839 16.56 5.24 -15.93
CA HIS A 839 17.53 5.82 -16.84
C HIS A 839 18.63 6.58 -16.08
N LEU A 840 18.33 7.18 -14.91
CA LEU A 840 19.33 7.82 -14.04
C LEU A 840 20.26 6.80 -13.34
N GLN A 841 20.03 5.49 -13.43
CA GLN A 841 21.02 4.50 -12.97
C GLN A 841 22.09 4.23 -14.03
N SER A 842 21.87 4.67 -15.28
CA SER A 842 22.88 4.58 -16.34
C SER A 842 23.87 5.73 -16.25
N GLU A 843 25.16 5.41 -16.36
CA GLU A 843 26.24 6.40 -16.51
C GLU A 843 25.97 7.42 -17.63
N ALA A 844 25.37 6.98 -18.74
CA ALA A 844 25.10 7.83 -19.89
C ALA A 844 24.09 8.96 -19.57
N ALA A 845 23.13 8.72 -18.67
CA ALA A 845 22.12 9.71 -18.31
C ALA A 845 22.69 10.88 -17.51
N TRP A 846 23.85 10.71 -16.88
CA TRP A 846 24.51 11.75 -16.08
C TRP A 846 25.45 12.63 -16.89
N GLU A 847 25.78 12.26 -18.12
CA GLU A 847 26.74 13.02 -18.93
C GLU A 847 26.31 14.47 -19.19
N PRO A 848 25.02 14.78 -19.49
CA PRO A 848 24.57 16.17 -19.60
C PRO A 848 24.80 17.00 -18.32
N LEU A 849 24.53 16.40 -17.15
CA LEU A 849 24.76 17.04 -15.85
C LEU A 849 26.27 17.24 -15.57
N ARG A 850 27.09 16.24 -15.88
CA ARG A 850 28.56 16.32 -15.74
C ARG A 850 29.13 17.43 -16.60
N GLN A 851 28.68 17.57 -17.84
CA GLN A 851 29.09 18.66 -18.73
C GLN A 851 28.62 20.02 -18.24
N TYR A 852 27.37 20.13 -17.79
CA TYR A 852 26.80 21.34 -17.20
C TYR A 852 27.65 21.85 -16.02
N VAL A 853 27.99 20.98 -15.07
CA VAL A 853 28.85 21.36 -13.92
C VAL A 853 30.25 21.72 -14.38
N ARG A 854 30.91 20.91 -15.22
CA ARG A 854 32.27 21.20 -15.70
C ARG A 854 32.37 22.57 -16.41
N ARG A 855 31.28 23.02 -17.06
CA ARG A 855 31.19 24.33 -17.75
C ARG A 855 30.90 25.52 -16.83
N GLY A 856 30.61 25.29 -15.55
CA GLY A 856 30.36 26.37 -14.58
C GLY A 856 29.06 26.26 -13.78
N GLY A 857 28.22 25.26 -14.09
CA GLY A 857 26.97 25.03 -13.37
C GLY A 857 27.17 24.59 -11.91
N GLY A 858 26.22 24.92 -11.05
CA GLY A 858 26.09 24.35 -9.71
C GLY A 858 25.14 23.15 -9.69
N LEU A 859 25.52 22.04 -9.07
CA LEU A 859 24.65 20.88 -8.84
C LEU A 859 24.59 20.50 -7.36
N MET A 860 23.39 20.24 -6.86
CA MET A 860 23.16 19.55 -5.59
C MET A 860 22.38 18.26 -5.85
N THR A 861 22.83 17.14 -5.29
CA THR A 861 22.06 15.89 -5.24
C THR A 861 21.69 15.56 -3.80
N THR A 862 20.54 14.90 -3.60
CA THR A 862 20.12 14.44 -2.27
C THR A 862 20.02 12.91 -2.17
N HIS A 863 20.25 12.41 -0.95
CA HIS A 863 20.10 11.03 -0.52
C HIS A 863 20.69 10.03 -1.54
N ALA A 864 19.91 9.11 -2.11
CA ALA A 864 20.43 8.04 -2.96
C ALA A 864 21.22 8.51 -4.20
N LEU A 865 20.94 9.72 -4.70
CA LEU A 865 21.61 10.29 -5.88
C LEU A 865 23.07 10.73 -5.62
N VAL A 866 23.57 10.56 -4.39
CA VAL A 866 25.00 10.72 -4.07
C VAL A 866 25.86 9.51 -4.50
N GLY A 867 25.25 8.49 -5.12
CA GLY A 867 25.95 7.34 -5.67
C GLY A 867 25.73 6.03 -4.91
N ILE A 868 24.49 5.76 -4.46
CA ILE A 868 24.11 4.51 -3.78
C ILE A 868 22.80 3.97 -4.35
N ARG A 869 22.40 2.74 -4.00
CA ARG A 869 21.15 2.09 -4.47
C ARG A 869 21.05 2.00 -6.01
N GLY A 870 22.20 1.76 -6.66
CA GLY A 870 22.31 1.59 -8.11
C GLY A 870 22.44 2.90 -8.90
N PHE A 871 22.46 4.06 -8.24
CA PHE A 871 22.78 5.34 -8.90
C PHE A 871 24.30 5.56 -8.94
N PRO A 872 24.84 6.14 -10.03
CA PRO A 872 26.26 6.43 -10.11
C PRO A 872 26.64 7.61 -9.21
N ALA A 873 27.86 7.61 -8.69
CA ALA A 873 28.42 8.78 -8.03
C ALA A 873 28.71 9.86 -9.09
N PRO A 874 28.02 11.02 -9.09
CA PRO A 874 28.12 11.97 -10.19
C PRO A 874 29.54 12.53 -10.37
N PHE A 875 30.23 12.77 -9.24
CA PHE A 875 31.59 13.30 -9.14
C PHE A 875 32.30 12.65 -7.94
N SER A 876 32.87 11.46 -8.13
CA SER A 876 33.55 10.70 -7.07
C SER A 876 34.81 11.39 -6.56
N GLU A 877 35.39 12.31 -7.33
CA GLU A 877 36.46 13.21 -6.87
C GLU A 877 36.00 14.14 -5.73
N VAL A 878 34.70 14.40 -5.59
CA VAL A 878 34.12 15.17 -4.48
C VAL A 878 33.62 14.24 -3.38
N ALA A 879 32.73 13.30 -3.72
CA ALA A 879 32.20 12.32 -2.77
C ALA A 879 31.47 11.18 -3.48
N ALA A 880 31.40 10.03 -2.81
CA ALA A 880 30.56 8.89 -3.19
C ALA A 880 29.74 8.39 -1.99
N GLY A 881 28.51 7.96 -2.24
CA GLY A 881 27.66 7.28 -1.25
C GLY A 881 28.29 5.98 -0.77
N THR A 882 28.25 5.74 0.55
CA THR A 882 28.81 4.54 1.18
C THR A 882 27.70 3.63 1.65
N ASP A 883 26.92 4.06 2.65
CA ASP A 883 25.89 3.26 3.30
C ASP A 883 24.66 4.09 3.64
N ALA A 884 23.52 3.42 3.83
CA ALA A 884 22.36 4.01 4.49
C ALA A 884 22.49 3.85 6.01
N SER A 885 22.22 4.91 6.76
CA SER A 885 22.29 4.93 8.21
C SER A 885 20.98 5.41 8.83
N GLU A 886 20.47 4.62 9.76
CA GLU A 886 19.33 4.99 10.63
C GLU A 886 19.68 6.08 11.66
N VAL A 887 20.94 6.50 11.72
CA VAL A 887 21.39 7.61 12.57
C VAL A 887 21.05 8.91 11.86
N VAL A 888 19.87 9.41 12.16
CA VAL A 888 19.29 10.62 11.54
C VAL A 888 19.77 11.92 12.18
N ALA A 889 20.56 11.83 13.25
CA ALA A 889 21.13 12.98 13.94
C ALA A 889 22.45 13.44 13.28
N TRP A 890 22.55 14.73 12.99
CA TRP A 890 23.67 15.33 12.25
C TRP A 890 24.10 16.70 12.81
N ARG A 891 25.33 17.12 12.55
CA ARG A 891 25.89 18.43 12.94
C ARG A 891 26.79 19.02 11.87
N VAL A 892 27.05 20.32 11.99
CA VAL A 892 28.04 21.01 11.12
C VAL A 892 29.44 20.61 11.55
N ARG A 893 30.21 20.00 10.62
CA ARG A 893 31.64 19.70 10.81
C ARG A 893 32.51 20.87 10.41
N THR A 894 32.22 21.49 9.28
CA THR A 894 33.03 22.60 8.75
C THR A 894 32.14 23.80 8.42
N ARG A 895 32.52 24.96 8.98
CA ARG A 895 31.85 26.23 8.74
C ARG A 895 32.32 26.84 7.42
N THR A 896 31.43 26.83 6.42
CA THR A 896 31.64 27.41 5.10
C THR A 896 30.49 28.37 4.77
N ALA A 897 30.50 29.01 3.60
CA ALA A 897 29.35 29.76 3.13
C ALA A 897 28.06 28.90 3.07
N ALA A 898 28.19 27.59 2.79
CA ALA A 898 27.07 26.67 2.72
C ALA A 898 26.46 26.34 4.08
N THR A 899 27.26 26.37 5.15
CA THR A 899 26.81 25.97 6.50
C THR A 899 26.72 27.14 7.48
N ARG A 900 27.13 28.37 7.11
CA ARG A 900 27.24 29.51 8.06
C ARG A 900 25.95 29.84 8.82
N ALA A 901 24.79 29.64 8.20
CA ALA A 901 23.50 29.98 8.77
C ALA A 901 22.93 28.86 9.67
N VAL A 902 23.42 27.63 9.53
CA VAL A 902 22.93 26.47 10.28
C VAL A 902 23.27 26.64 11.77
N PRO A 903 22.35 26.43 12.73
CA PRO A 903 22.67 26.58 14.15
C PRO A 903 23.76 25.59 14.60
N ASN A 904 24.54 25.95 15.63
CA ASN A 904 25.45 24.99 16.29
C ASN A 904 24.64 23.90 17.01
N GLY A 905 25.21 22.71 17.18
CA GLY A 905 24.59 21.61 17.89
C GLY A 905 24.20 20.44 16.98
N LEU A 906 23.55 19.45 17.58
CA LEU A 906 23.03 18.26 16.91
C LEU A 906 21.59 18.54 16.47
N HIS A 907 21.29 18.23 15.20
CA HIS A 907 19.99 18.37 14.56
C HIS A 907 19.50 17.00 14.11
N THR A 908 18.20 16.83 13.92
CA THR A 908 17.61 15.55 13.51
C THR A 908 16.93 15.71 12.15
N SER A 909 17.22 14.80 11.22
CA SER A 909 16.55 14.72 9.91
C SER A 909 15.10 14.28 10.06
N SER A 910 14.21 14.81 9.21
CA SER A 910 12.80 14.37 9.14
C SER A 910 12.63 12.98 8.55
N PHE A 911 13.60 12.54 7.75
CA PHE A 911 13.61 11.24 7.11
C PHE A 911 14.25 10.17 7.99
N THR A 912 13.83 8.91 7.84
CA THR A 912 14.19 7.80 8.73
C THR A 912 15.62 7.28 8.55
N ASP A 913 16.30 7.64 7.45
CA ASP A 913 17.71 7.35 7.24
C ASP A 913 18.43 8.52 6.55
N CYS A 914 19.75 8.50 6.61
CA CYS A 914 20.62 9.35 5.78
C CYS A 914 21.69 8.50 5.10
N ILE A 915 22.23 8.99 3.98
CA ILE A 915 23.32 8.32 3.27
C ILE A 915 24.66 8.88 3.75
N THR A 916 25.53 8.01 4.29
CA THR A 916 26.90 8.39 4.61
C THR A 916 27.75 8.46 3.35
N LEU A 917 28.78 9.31 3.39
CA LEU A 917 29.61 9.63 2.23
C LEU A 917 31.09 9.33 2.51
N THR A 918 31.78 8.82 1.51
CA THR A 918 33.24 8.81 1.43
C THR A 918 33.70 10.08 0.68
N PRO A 919 34.40 11.03 1.32
CA PRO A 919 34.90 12.23 0.65
C PRO A 919 36.01 11.87 -0.34
N GLY A 920 35.96 12.45 -1.53
CA GLY A 920 37.03 12.39 -2.52
C GLY A 920 38.11 13.44 -2.27
N ASN A 921 39.17 13.43 -3.08
CA ASN A 921 40.33 14.33 -2.94
C ASN A 921 40.00 15.83 -3.12
N ALA A 922 38.91 16.15 -3.82
CA ALA A 922 38.39 17.52 -4.00
C ALA A 922 37.24 17.85 -3.04
N GLY A 923 36.89 16.94 -2.12
CA GLY A 923 35.77 17.05 -1.20
C GLY A 923 36.11 17.73 0.12
N THR A 924 35.26 18.68 0.55
CA THR A 924 35.24 19.24 1.91
C THR A 924 33.97 18.80 2.62
N VAL A 925 34.12 18.07 3.74
CA VAL A 925 32.99 17.60 4.55
C VAL A 925 32.31 18.78 5.24
N LEU A 926 31.02 18.96 4.99
CA LEU A 926 30.20 20.02 5.58
C LEU A 926 29.48 19.55 6.83
N LEU A 927 28.80 18.41 6.71
CA LEU A 927 27.96 17.83 7.74
C LEU A 927 28.45 16.41 8.07
N GLU A 928 28.28 16.01 9.32
CA GLU A 928 28.54 14.65 9.78
C GLU A 928 27.41 14.15 10.70
N THR A 929 27.24 12.84 10.79
CA THR A 929 26.34 12.20 11.76
C THR A 929 26.84 12.43 13.20
N ALA A 930 26.01 12.11 14.19
CA ALA A 930 26.42 12.12 15.61
C ALA A 930 27.71 11.32 15.88
N GLU A 931 27.97 10.31 15.05
CA GLU A 931 29.12 9.40 15.12
C GLU A 931 30.34 9.88 14.31
N GLY A 932 30.26 11.07 13.68
CA GLY A 932 31.35 11.65 12.90
C GLY A 932 31.47 11.13 11.46
N ARG A 933 30.47 10.40 10.95
CA ARG A 933 30.47 9.94 9.54
C ARG A 933 29.99 11.06 8.62
N PRO A 934 30.68 11.39 7.51
CA PRO A 934 30.26 12.46 6.61
C PRO A 934 28.85 12.21 6.03
N VAL A 935 28.01 13.24 6.00
CA VAL A 935 26.66 13.18 5.40
C VAL A 935 26.41 14.31 4.40
N ALA A 936 27.24 15.35 4.35
CA ALA A 936 27.25 16.26 3.21
C ALA A 936 28.68 16.70 2.88
N VAL A 937 29.02 16.73 1.60
CA VAL A 937 30.35 17.08 1.09
C VAL A 937 30.20 18.03 -0.09
N GLN A 938 31.00 19.10 -0.10
CA GLN A 938 31.06 20.03 -1.23
C GLN A 938 32.42 19.98 -1.93
N GLY A 939 32.47 20.31 -3.21
CA GLY A 939 33.72 20.38 -3.97
C GLY A 939 33.58 21.16 -5.28
N GLN A 940 34.72 21.57 -5.83
CA GLN A 940 34.78 22.24 -7.13
C GLN A 940 35.08 21.20 -8.21
N VAL A 941 34.34 21.25 -9.33
CA VAL A 941 34.51 20.33 -10.46
C VAL A 941 34.63 21.14 -11.74
N GLY A 942 35.83 21.15 -12.34
CA GLY A 942 36.13 22.03 -13.47
C GLY A 942 35.88 23.50 -13.10
N ARG A 943 35.00 24.18 -13.85
CA ARG A 943 34.60 25.57 -13.56
C ARG A 943 33.39 25.68 -12.63
N GLY A 944 32.69 24.58 -12.36
CA GLY A 944 31.46 24.56 -11.55
C GLY A 944 31.66 24.00 -10.16
N ARG A 945 30.54 23.71 -9.49
CA ARG A 945 30.48 23.33 -8.08
C ARG A 945 29.49 22.20 -7.86
N TYR A 946 29.78 21.33 -6.91
CA TYR A 946 28.93 20.20 -6.55
C TYR A 946 28.78 20.06 -5.04
N VAL A 947 27.56 19.75 -4.59
CA VAL A 947 27.25 19.36 -3.21
C VAL A 947 26.55 18.00 -3.25
N ALA A 948 27.19 16.98 -2.65
CA ALA A 948 26.56 15.70 -2.34
C ALA A 948 25.93 15.79 -0.96
N CYS A 949 24.61 15.66 -0.86
CA CYS A 949 23.87 15.71 0.40
C CYS A 949 23.20 14.36 0.69
N GLY A 950 23.65 13.63 1.69
CA GLY A 950 23.07 12.36 2.10
C GLY A 950 21.73 12.48 2.84
N LEU A 951 21.26 13.69 3.17
CA LEU A 951 19.99 13.89 3.87
C LEU A 951 18.79 13.74 2.92
N GLY A 952 17.71 13.14 3.41
CA GLY A 952 16.40 13.07 2.74
C GLY A 952 15.60 14.36 2.92
N LEU A 953 16.08 15.46 2.35
CA LEU A 953 15.46 16.79 2.51
C LEU A 953 14.00 16.79 2.09
N GLY A 954 13.10 17.12 3.02
CA GLY A 954 11.66 17.22 2.76
C GLY A 954 10.96 15.86 2.63
N ILE A 955 11.60 14.79 3.09
CA ILE A 955 11.04 13.43 3.11
C ILE A 955 10.74 13.06 4.57
N GLY A 956 9.54 12.52 4.81
CA GLY A 956 9.08 12.04 6.11
C GLY A 956 8.98 10.52 6.17
N LYS A 957 8.58 10.01 7.34
CA LYS A 957 8.36 8.57 7.56
C LYS A 957 7.32 8.02 6.56
N GLY A 958 7.65 6.91 5.90
CA GLY A 958 6.79 6.30 4.88
C GLY A 958 6.92 6.94 3.49
N ASP A 959 8.04 7.63 3.22
CA ASP A 959 8.36 8.24 1.92
C ASP A 959 7.33 9.28 1.46
N VAL A 960 6.76 10.01 2.41
CA VAL A 960 5.82 11.13 2.15
C VAL A 960 6.57 12.46 2.15
N ASP A 961 6.15 13.39 1.30
CA ASP A 961 6.73 14.73 1.29
C ASP A 961 6.27 15.49 2.54
N VAL A 962 7.21 16.11 3.25
CA VAL A 962 6.98 16.92 4.45
C VAL A 962 7.72 18.25 4.34
N SER A 963 7.32 19.23 5.14
CA SER A 963 8.06 20.50 5.23
C SER A 963 9.49 20.25 5.70
N ILE A 964 10.46 20.97 5.11
CA ILE A 964 11.88 20.85 5.47
C ILE A 964 12.10 21.47 6.85
N ALA A 965 12.83 20.77 7.72
CA ALA A 965 13.15 21.28 9.04
C ALA A 965 13.98 22.57 8.96
N GLU A 966 13.91 23.42 9.97
CA GLU A 966 14.55 24.73 9.94
C GLU A 966 16.09 24.67 9.74
N PRO A 967 16.85 23.80 10.45
CA PRO A 967 18.30 23.67 10.23
C PRO A 967 18.64 23.16 8.82
N GLU A 968 17.82 22.25 8.28
CA GLU A 968 17.96 21.72 6.92
C GLU A 968 17.65 22.78 5.87
N THR A 969 16.63 23.61 6.10
CA THR A 969 16.29 24.75 5.23
C THR A 969 17.46 25.72 5.16
N ARG A 970 18.07 26.06 6.31
CA ARG A 970 19.24 26.95 6.34
C ARG A 970 20.44 26.34 5.60
N PHE A 971 20.64 25.03 5.71
CA PHE A 971 21.68 24.32 4.95
C PHE A 971 21.40 24.32 3.45
N LEU A 972 20.18 23.97 3.04
CA LEU A 972 19.74 23.95 1.64
C LEU A 972 19.95 25.32 0.98
N VAL A 973 19.48 26.40 1.63
CA VAL A 973 19.66 27.76 1.13
C VAL A 973 21.14 28.11 1.03
N GLY A 974 21.92 27.87 2.08
CA GLY A 974 23.37 28.13 2.07
C GLY A 974 24.10 27.35 0.98
N ALA A 975 23.78 26.07 0.79
CA ALA A 975 24.36 25.22 -0.25
C ALA A 975 24.03 25.75 -1.65
N VAL A 976 22.77 26.12 -1.92
CA VAL A 976 22.35 26.71 -3.19
C VAL A 976 23.05 28.05 -3.44
N GLU A 977 23.19 28.89 -2.42
CA GLU A 977 23.95 30.14 -2.53
C GLU A 977 25.43 29.91 -2.86
N TRP A 978 26.05 28.91 -2.22
CA TRP A 978 27.43 28.55 -2.51
C TRP A 978 27.56 27.98 -3.93
N LEU A 979 26.62 27.16 -4.38
CA LEU A 979 26.60 26.61 -5.75
C LEU A 979 26.45 27.71 -6.81
N ALA A 980 25.65 28.75 -6.55
CA ALA A 980 25.44 29.87 -7.47
C ALA A 980 26.69 30.74 -7.69
N GLY A 981 27.66 30.73 -6.77
CA GLY A 981 28.93 31.45 -6.93
C GLY A 981 28.78 32.96 -7.20
N ARG A 982 29.47 33.48 -8.23
CA ARG A 982 29.50 34.92 -8.56
C ARG A 982 28.24 35.44 -9.27
N HIS A 983 27.28 34.56 -9.59
CA HIS A 983 26.05 34.92 -10.30
C HIS A 983 25.06 35.76 -9.47
N ARG A 984 25.42 36.12 -8.22
CA ARG A 984 24.67 37.03 -7.32
C ARG A 984 24.94 38.54 -7.56
N ARG A 985 25.99 38.91 -8.31
CA ARG A 985 26.48 40.31 -8.40
C ARG A 985 26.21 41.01 -9.74
N ARG A 986 25.37 40.45 -10.62
CA ARG A 986 24.97 41.09 -11.88
C ARG A 986 23.47 41.33 -11.91
#